data_AF-A0A2D7PPW7-F1
#
_entry.id   AF-A0A2D7PPW7-F1
#
_cell.length_a   1.000
_cell.length_b   1.000
_cell.length_c   1.000
_cell.angle_alpha   90.00
_cell.angle_beta   90.00
_cell.angle_gamma   90.00
#
_symmetry.space_group_name_H-M   'P 1'
#
loop_
_entity.id
_entity.type
_entity.pdbx_description
1 polymer ?
#
loop_
_entity_poly.entity_id
_entity_poly.type
_entity_poly.pdbx_seq_one_letter_code
_entity_poly.pdbx_strand_id
1 'polypeptide(L)'
;MLADVRNLNQWAVGLILLAFVGGVQPTWAENTDLSSGLDARGTDHTSHDHAGQVLTAVDLSAEPATGASALLDEADFTNADLSLADLSQVSALKLVGPGLVLDGARLSGGQWDESDLSGADLSFVSGTGVSFSDATLIGATLEFSNLRSSSFVRADLSSVQAQDASWVKSDFTGASLVEAELAGLGLRDSVLIGADLSGARLFLADLSRVDARCEDALTGTPVGFASCPRFDGVDLSFATLVDAQVSFGRMIPRAGIAVNLEESDLTRADFSDACFTALQDGLCQPEDLVVATNLIGTDLDGVIFDRAYLGGANLSFARGDCVAPQDSPSGELTQCPSFVGTDARSARLLQTRLVSPVATGWILHGADLTSASLTGLKEPCDLPEVAGESPACLEFFAQGAEPGALAILRKTNLSNADIAGVNFAGLDLEGARLDGVDAYRVRTVTDEAGDSFDVVYQTSFSGANLAGASLVGADLELADLSNVDLTSADLSNATITGALLAGVSAANAVFDAVVLSCETAPCQAVSGFSDLVGSSWVGGDLGGQDFSDLDLTGIDLRNANIQGTLWSGSILTRADFSGQNLSGVDLSQVSQIAGARFEGASLTCASDETCDPLASATDLTGVGFQGATLDGVSFRNRELAGADFSLADLRGADLAGATATEANFSAASVAGINLGGVNLAGARFDSTDFGCSSDSPCAPFAGVLSLAGARFRAAGLEYVRFEGDSVPLDLTEADLSQANLTGAQFLNVDALGARFDLLAGVCGGDGSCADFSGATLSDGVRPASFVQAQLSGVSFVAKDLREVDLSGALLIGASLVESNLSGAGLAAASLRSADLTSVNFAGANLRAADFSFATFASSGTLAPISGGVGCTPGAGASAVDLRGAQLSQADFGSAVDFFAGCIEVDETTTYDSETTVFPEGFTLASEMTDLAESSDEPTNVPEPSWSLSQAAALVTLVILFRKRRKTRSPLSG
;
A
#
# COMPACT_ATOMS: atom_id res chain seq x y z
N MET A 1 17.56 -32.26 -2.85
CA MET A 1 18.35 -31.53 -1.83
C MET A 1 17.76 -30.13 -1.76
N LEU A 2 17.03 -29.89 -0.66
CA LEU A 2 16.82 -28.62 0.06
C LEU A 2 16.65 -27.29 -0.70
N ALA A 3 15.44 -26.74 -0.55
CA ALA A 3 15.09 -25.45 0.08
C ALA A 3 15.52 -24.11 -0.53
N ASP A 4 14.56 -23.17 -0.42
CA ASP A 4 14.62 -21.71 -0.54
C ASP A 4 14.93 -21.08 -1.91
N VAL A 5 13.87 -20.61 -2.59
CA VAL A 5 13.62 -19.17 -2.85
C VAL A 5 12.10 -18.97 -2.99
N ARG A 6 11.46 -18.43 -1.94
CA ARG A 6 10.21 -17.63 -2.05
C ARG A 6 10.60 -16.22 -2.49
N ASN A 7 9.69 -15.53 -3.19
CA ASN A 7 9.76 -14.16 -3.70
C ASN A 7 10.37 -14.00 -5.09
N LEU A 8 9.47 -13.95 -6.09
CA LEU A 8 9.42 -13.04 -7.22
C LEU A 8 8.41 -13.64 -8.19
N ASN A 9 7.21 -13.03 -8.32
CA ASN A 9 6.36 -13.09 -9.51
C ASN A 9 5.06 -12.29 -9.28
N GLN A 10 5.08 -11.02 -9.70
CA GLN A 10 3.93 -10.39 -10.34
C GLN A 10 4.47 -9.76 -11.63
N TRP A 11 3.63 -9.60 -12.65
CA TRP A 11 3.94 -9.15 -14.01
C TRP A 11 4.44 -10.22 -14.98
N ALA A 12 3.57 -11.17 -15.32
CA ALA A 12 3.48 -11.67 -16.70
C ALA A 12 2.17 -12.46 -16.91
N VAL A 13 1.58 -12.27 -18.09
CA VAL A 13 0.46 -13.01 -18.70
C VAL A 13 -0.94 -12.46 -18.41
N GLY A 14 -1.19 -11.24 -18.91
CA GLY A 14 -2.52 -10.84 -19.37
C GLY A 14 -2.74 -11.29 -20.81
N LEU A 15 -3.64 -12.23 -21.03
CA LEU A 15 -4.27 -12.50 -22.34
C LEU A 15 -5.47 -13.45 -22.16
N ILE A 16 -6.68 -12.86 -22.06
CA ILE A 16 -7.98 -13.27 -22.63
C ILE A 16 -9.08 -12.59 -21.79
N LEU A 17 -9.49 -11.38 -22.21
CA LEU A 17 -10.85 -10.82 -22.13
C LEU A 17 -10.79 -9.37 -22.61
N LEU A 18 -10.81 -9.21 -23.94
CA LEU A 18 -10.99 -7.93 -24.62
C LEU A 18 -12.14 -8.12 -25.61
N ALA A 19 -13.37 -8.07 -25.09
CA ALA A 19 -14.57 -7.89 -25.89
C ALA A 19 -15.78 -7.57 -25.00
N PHE A 20 -15.81 -6.40 -24.34
CA PHE A 20 -17.04 -5.64 -24.03
C PHE A 20 -16.71 -4.26 -23.42
N VAL A 21 -15.85 -3.47 -24.07
CA VAL A 21 -15.85 -2.01 -23.91
C VAL A 21 -15.81 -1.40 -25.29
N GLY A 22 -16.96 -0.93 -25.74
CA GLY A 22 -17.15 -0.37 -27.07
C GLY A 22 -18.54 0.22 -27.16
N GLY A 23 -18.75 1.32 -26.43
CA GLY A 23 -19.91 2.18 -26.59
C GLY A 23 -19.95 2.74 -28.01
N VAL A 24 -20.72 2.07 -28.87
CA VAL A 24 -21.33 2.67 -30.05
C VAL A 24 -22.79 2.27 -30.01
N GLN A 25 -23.67 3.22 -29.74
CA GLN A 25 -25.10 3.00 -29.96
C GLN A 25 -25.37 2.72 -31.44
N PRO A 26 -26.24 1.75 -31.72
CA PRO A 26 -27.25 1.99 -32.72
C PRO A 26 -28.64 1.81 -32.12
N THR A 27 -29.46 2.79 -32.48
CA THR A 27 -30.91 2.81 -32.39
C THR A 27 -31.53 1.59 -33.12
N TRP A 28 -32.83 1.36 -32.84
CA TRP A 28 -33.82 0.49 -33.51
C TRP A 28 -34.33 -0.73 -32.72
N ALA A 29 -35.46 -0.49 -32.03
CA ALA A 29 -36.74 -1.20 -32.08
C ALA A 29 -36.87 -2.71 -31.76
N GLU A 30 -37.68 -2.95 -30.72
CA GLU A 30 -38.77 -3.94 -30.56
C GLU A 30 -38.49 -5.45 -30.68
N ASN A 31 -38.84 -6.15 -29.59
CA ASN A 31 -39.35 -7.53 -29.51
C ASN A 31 -38.57 -8.61 -30.27
N THR A 32 -37.74 -9.39 -29.55
CA THR A 32 -37.80 -10.86 -29.61
C THR A 32 -37.04 -11.49 -28.45
N ASP A 33 -37.78 -12.29 -27.68
CA ASP A 33 -37.40 -13.49 -26.93
C ASP A 33 -36.03 -14.11 -27.30
N LEU A 34 -35.12 -14.23 -26.32
CA LEU A 34 -33.87 -15.00 -26.42
C LEU A 34 -33.81 -16.04 -25.28
N SER A 35 -34.76 -16.98 -25.33
CA SER A 35 -34.60 -18.32 -24.82
C SER A 35 -33.86 -19.20 -25.85
N SER A 36 -32.52 -19.15 -25.84
CA SER A 36 -31.61 -20.15 -26.45
C SER A 36 -30.18 -19.80 -26.06
N GLY A 37 -29.48 -20.53 -25.18
CA GLY A 37 -29.08 -21.92 -25.38
C GLY A 37 -27.64 -21.95 -25.94
N LEU A 38 -26.64 -21.80 -25.08
CA LEU A 38 -25.25 -22.18 -25.38
C LEU A 38 -24.97 -23.52 -24.68
N ASP A 39 -25.29 -24.58 -25.40
CA ASP A 39 -25.19 -25.98 -25.03
C ASP A 39 -23.71 -26.41 -25.00
N ALA A 40 -23.14 -26.62 -23.80
CA ALA A 40 -21.85 -27.29 -23.63
C ALA A 40 -22.03 -28.83 -23.74
N ARG A 41 -22.53 -29.31 -24.89
CA ARG A 41 -22.58 -30.73 -25.22
C ARG A 41 -21.75 -31.01 -26.46
N GLY A 42 -20.58 -31.58 -26.23
CA GLY A 42 -19.91 -32.39 -27.25
C GLY A 42 -18.39 -32.40 -27.16
N THR A 43 -17.84 -33.29 -26.33
CA THR A 43 -16.80 -34.21 -26.83
C THR A 43 -16.93 -35.56 -26.12
N ASP A 44 -17.20 -36.57 -26.93
CA ASP A 44 -17.33 -37.97 -26.56
C ASP A 44 -15.94 -38.62 -26.42
N HIS A 45 -15.87 -39.64 -25.56
CA HIS A 45 -14.73 -40.45 -25.11
C HIS A 45 -13.46 -40.52 -26.01
N THR A 46 -12.27 -40.24 -25.44
CA THR A 46 -11.12 -41.17 -25.23
C THR A 46 -9.81 -40.42 -24.90
N SER A 47 -9.37 -40.44 -23.63
CA SER A 47 -7.95 -40.47 -23.14
C SER A 47 -7.92 -39.93 -21.70
N HIS A 48 -8.04 -40.78 -20.67
CA HIS A 48 -6.93 -41.11 -19.76
C HIS A 48 -5.63 -40.30 -19.95
N ASP A 49 -5.17 -39.72 -18.85
CA ASP A 49 -3.89 -39.06 -18.58
C ASP A 49 -3.65 -37.70 -19.25
N HIS A 50 -4.09 -36.62 -18.60
CA HIS A 50 -3.18 -35.52 -18.20
C HIS A 50 -3.75 -34.74 -17.01
N ALA A 51 -2.90 -34.60 -16.00
CA ALA A 51 -3.15 -34.02 -14.70
C ALA A 51 -3.25 -32.50 -14.72
N GLY A 52 -4.06 -31.97 -13.79
CA GLY A 52 -3.95 -30.67 -13.11
C GLY A 52 -3.43 -29.49 -13.93
N GLN A 53 -4.34 -28.73 -14.54
CA GLN A 53 -4.08 -27.32 -14.83
C GLN A 53 -4.55 -26.49 -13.64
N VAL A 54 -3.58 -25.98 -12.90
CA VAL A 54 -3.73 -25.01 -11.82
C VAL A 54 -4.15 -23.67 -12.45
N LEU A 55 -5.40 -23.28 -12.27
CA LEU A 55 -5.87 -21.90 -12.47
C LEU A 55 -5.52 -21.10 -11.22
N THR A 56 -4.26 -20.71 -11.04
CA THR A 56 -3.88 -19.77 -9.98
C THR A 56 -4.23 -18.35 -10.40
N ALA A 57 -5.10 -17.72 -9.60
CA ALA A 57 -5.40 -16.30 -9.55
C ALA A 57 -5.88 -15.67 -10.87
N VAL A 58 -7.18 -15.78 -11.13
CA VAL A 58 -7.89 -14.75 -11.90
C VAL A 58 -8.27 -13.66 -10.90
N ASP A 59 -7.62 -12.51 -11.02
CA ASP A 59 -8.05 -11.30 -10.33
C ASP A 59 -9.36 -10.82 -11.00
N LEU A 60 -10.49 -11.07 -10.33
CA LEU A 60 -11.81 -10.56 -10.73
C LEU A 60 -12.10 -9.17 -10.11
N SER A 61 -11.10 -8.48 -9.54
CA SER A 61 -11.25 -7.14 -8.93
C SER A 61 -11.52 -6.00 -9.92
N ALA A 62 -11.67 -6.29 -11.22
CA ALA A 62 -12.18 -5.31 -12.16
C ALA A 62 -13.66 -5.04 -11.85
N GLU A 63 -13.97 -3.82 -11.39
CA GLU A 63 -15.33 -3.34 -11.16
C GLU A 63 -16.26 -3.80 -12.29
N PRO A 64 -17.35 -4.54 -11.97
CA PRO A 64 -18.42 -4.64 -12.92
C PRO A 64 -19.05 -3.26 -13.00
N ALA A 65 -18.91 -2.62 -14.16
CA ALA A 65 -19.69 -1.45 -14.52
C ALA A 65 -21.16 -1.72 -14.15
N THR A 66 -21.65 -1.10 -13.07
CA THR A 66 -23.04 -1.11 -12.62
C THR A 66 -23.77 -2.46 -12.76
N GLY A 67 -23.66 -3.34 -11.75
CA GLY A 67 -24.61 -4.43 -11.54
C GLY A 67 -24.40 -5.71 -12.36
N ALA A 68 -23.18 -5.99 -12.85
CA ALA A 68 -22.84 -7.29 -13.43
C ALA A 68 -22.14 -8.17 -12.38
N SER A 69 -22.83 -9.13 -11.77
CA SER A 69 -22.15 -10.18 -11.01
C SER A 69 -21.24 -10.98 -11.95
N ALA A 70 -20.05 -11.39 -11.49
CA ALA A 70 -19.34 -12.43 -12.23
C ALA A 70 -20.22 -13.69 -12.20
N LEU A 71 -20.58 -14.19 -13.38
CA LEU A 71 -21.45 -15.35 -13.56
C LEU A 71 -20.57 -16.60 -13.71
N LEU A 72 -20.54 -17.43 -12.68
CA LEU A 72 -19.95 -18.76 -12.63
C LEU A 72 -21.03 -19.86 -12.63
N ASP A 73 -22.26 -19.50 -12.99
CA ASP A 73 -23.40 -20.43 -13.03
C ASP A 73 -23.08 -21.64 -13.93
N GLU A 74 -23.38 -22.84 -13.44
CA GLU A 74 -23.17 -24.12 -14.11
C GLU A 74 -21.69 -24.42 -14.50
N ALA A 75 -20.73 -23.66 -13.97
CA ALA A 75 -19.30 -23.86 -14.27
C ALA A 75 -18.71 -25.08 -13.53
N ASP A 76 -17.70 -25.72 -14.13
CA ASP A 76 -16.97 -26.84 -13.51
C ASP A 76 -15.60 -26.38 -12.99
N PHE A 77 -15.46 -26.41 -11.66
CA PHE A 77 -14.30 -26.04 -10.87
C PHE A 77 -13.79 -27.22 -10.02
N THR A 78 -14.04 -28.44 -10.45
CA THR A 78 -13.60 -29.65 -9.75
C THR A 78 -12.08 -29.62 -9.47
N ASN A 79 -11.69 -29.61 -8.18
CA ASN A 79 -10.32 -29.44 -7.69
C ASN A 79 -9.58 -28.15 -8.10
N ALA A 80 -10.31 -27.09 -8.45
CA ALA A 80 -9.70 -25.78 -8.65
C ALA A 80 -9.29 -25.15 -7.32
N ASP A 81 -8.36 -24.21 -7.37
CA ASP A 81 -7.87 -23.47 -6.21
C ASP A 81 -8.11 -21.98 -6.41
N LEU A 82 -8.99 -21.44 -5.56
CA LEU A 82 -9.42 -20.04 -5.48
C LEU A 82 -9.20 -19.49 -4.06
N SER A 83 -8.19 -19.99 -3.33
CA SER A 83 -7.83 -19.47 -2.02
C SER A 83 -7.61 -17.95 -2.04
N LEU A 84 -8.08 -17.26 -0.99
CA LEU A 84 -7.98 -15.81 -0.78
C LEU A 84 -8.63 -14.96 -1.88
N ALA A 85 -9.41 -15.55 -2.79
CA ALA A 85 -10.11 -14.82 -3.83
C ALA A 85 -11.23 -13.96 -3.22
N ASP A 86 -11.45 -12.78 -3.78
CA ASP A 86 -12.67 -12.02 -3.54
C ASP A 86 -13.73 -12.46 -4.56
N LEU A 87 -14.74 -13.16 -4.05
CA LEU A 87 -15.90 -13.66 -4.79
C LEU A 87 -17.19 -13.06 -4.19
N SER A 88 -17.09 -11.87 -3.62
CA SER A 88 -18.25 -11.12 -3.14
C SER A 88 -19.19 -10.81 -4.32
N GLN A 89 -20.51 -10.93 -4.09
CA GLN A 89 -21.55 -10.69 -5.10
C GLN A 89 -21.49 -11.58 -6.35
N VAL A 90 -20.71 -12.67 -6.33
CA VAL A 90 -20.63 -13.65 -7.43
C VAL A 90 -21.91 -14.48 -7.48
N SER A 91 -22.39 -14.77 -8.70
CA SER A 91 -23.41 -15.79 -8.93
C SER A 91 -22.72 -17.05 -9.42
N ALA A 92 -22.83 -18.13 -8.65
CA ALA A 92 -22.28 -19.44 -8.91
C ALA A 92 -23.39 -20.50 -8.83
N LEU A 93 -24.58 -20.19 -9.36
CA LEU A 93 -25.75 -21.08 -9.31
C LEU A 93 -25.42 -22.41 -10.01
N LYS A 94 -25.65 -23.55 -9.35
CA LYS A 94 -25.38 -24.90 -9.90
C LYS A 94 -23.93 -25.14 -10.30
N LEU A 95 -22.99 -24.46 -9.66
CA LEU A 95 -21.57 -24.70 -9.90
C LEU A 95 -21.20 -26.14 -9.51
N VAL A 96 -20.36 -26.79 -10.31
CA VAL A 96 -19.81 -28.13 -10.03
C VAL A 96 -18.38 -27.94 -9.54
N GLY A 97 -18.16 -28.03 -8.24
CA GLY A 97 -16.85 -27.85 -7.60
C GLY A 97 -16.49 -28.88 -6.53
N PRO A 98 -16.66 -30.21 -6.75
CA PRO A 98 -16.11 -31.17 -5.81
C PRO A 98 -14.60 -30.98 -5.61
N GLY A 99 -14.16 -30.88 -4.35
CA GLY A 99 -12.75 -30.63 -4.01
C GLY A 99 -12.23 -29.21 -4.33
N LEU A 100 -13.11 -28.26 -4.63
CA LEU A 100 -12.75 -26.85 -4.81
C LEU A 100 -12.11 -26.29 -3.53
N VAL A 101 -11.01 -25.53 -3.67
CA VAL A 101 -10.35 -24.85 -2.56
C VAL A 101 -10.71 -23.36 -2.59
N LEU A 102 -11.30 -22.86 -1.51
CA LEU A 102 -11.73 -21.49 -1.25
C LEU A 102 -11.13 -20.96 0.07
N ASP A 103 -10.07 -21.59 0.58
CA ASP A 103 -9.46 -21.21 1.87
C ASP A 103 -9.20 -19.69 1.97
N GLY A 104 -9.81 -19.05 2.97
CA GLY A 104 -9.71 -17.61 3.22
C GLY A 104 -10.38 -16.68 2.19
N ALA A 105 -11.20 -17.21 1.26
CA ALA A 105 -11.92 -16.39 0.28
C ALA A 105 -13.01 -15.51 0.91
N ARG A 106 -13.38 -14.41 0.24
CA ARG A 106 -14.49 -13.52 0.61
C ARG A 106 -15.70 -13.81 -0.26
N LEU A 107 -16.86 -14.09 0.33
CA LEU A 107 -18.07 -14.52 -0.39
C LEU A 107 -19.29 -13.60 -0.19
N SER A 108 -19.13 -12.43 0.43
CA SER A 108 -20.25 -11.58 0.89
C SER A 108 -21.31 -11.32 -0.20
N GLY A 109 -22.58 -11.65 0.10
CA GLY A 109 -23.72 -11.52 -0.81
C GLY A 109 -23.72 -12.45 -2.04
N GLY A 110 -22.76 -13.37 -2.15
CA GLY A 110 -22.69 -14.33 -3.26
C GLY A 110 -23.85 -15.34 -3.26
N GLN A 111 -24.22 -15.81 -4.45
CA GLN A 111 -25.28 -16.79 -4.69
C GLN A 111 -24.67 -18.11 -5.17
N TRP A 112 -24.66 -19.13 -4.33
CA TRP A 112 -24.07 -20.46 -4.57
C TRP A 112 -25.13 -21.56 -4.56
N ASP A 113 -26.39 -21.19 -4.76
CA ASP A 113 -27.53 -22.09 -4.69
C ASP A 113 -27.37 -23.27 -5.66
N GLU A 114 -27.90 -24.43 -5.27
CA GLU A 114 -27.89 -25.68 -6.06
C GLU A 114 -26.48 -26.19 -6.48
N SER A 115 -25.40 -25.64 -5.93
CA SER A 115 -24.02 -26.02 -6.29
C SER A 115 -23.58 -27.32 -5.64
N ASP A 116 -22.70 -28.06 -6.31
CA ASP A 116 -22.00 -29.23 -5.76
C ASP A 116 -20.60 -28.84 -5.28
N LEU A 117 -20.46 -28.64 -3.98
CA LEU A 117 -19.22 -28.32 -3.27
C LEU A 117 -18.76 -29.50 -2.40
N SER A 118 -19.08 -30.73 -2.80
CA SER A 118 -18.73 -31.94 -2.03
C SER A 118 -17.22 -32.04 -1.81
N GLY A 119 -16.79 -32.15 -0.54
CA GLY A 119 -15.39 -32.23 -0.17
C GLY A 119 -14.54 -30.98 -0.49
N ALA A 120 -15.17 -29.84 -0.78
CA ALA A 120 -14.49 -28.57 -0.95
C ALA A 120 -13.84 -28.08 0.37
N ASP A 121 -12.79 -27.29 0.25
CA ASP A 121 -12.11 -26.64 1.39
C ASP A 121 -12.48 -25.15 1.42
N LEU A 122 -13.38 -24.78 2.31
CA LEU A 122 -13.82 -23.42 2.59
C LEU A 122 -13.36 -22.97 3.99
N SER A 123 -12.22 -23.47 4.47
CA SER A 123 -11.63 -23.03 5.73
C SER A 123 -11.37 -21.53 5.72
N PHE A 124 -11.54 -20.84 6.86
CA PHE A 124 -11.30 -19.38 6.99
C PHE A 124 -12.09 -18.47 6.04
N VAL A 125 -13.05 -18.98 5.28
CA VAL A 125 -13.90 -18.17 4.39
C VAL A 125 -14.68 -17.14 5.21
N SER A 126 -14.82 -15.93 4.68
CA SER A 126 -15.62 -14.87 5.29
C SER A 126 -16.71 -14.35 4.35
N GLY A 127 -17.91 -14.13 4.89
CA GLY A 127 -19.01 -13.56 4.12
C GLY A 127 -20.25 -13.33 4.97
N THR A 128 -20.99 -12.27 4.64
CA THR A 128 -22.32 -12.00 5.21
C THR A 128 -23.37 -12.15 4.12
N GLY A 129 -24.49 -12.80 4.42
CA GLY A 129 -25.62 -12.90 3.47
C GLY A 129 -25.35 -13.80 2.27
N VAL A 130 -24.48 -14.80 2.40
CA VAL A 130 -24.18 -15.76 1.32
C VAL A 130 -25.32 -16.78 1.22
N SER A 131 -25.73 -17.15 0.02
CA SER A 131 -26.75 -18.19 -0.17
C SER A 131 -26.14 -19.48 -0.69
N PHE A 132 -26.36 -20.58 0.03
CA PHE A 132 -26.05 -21.96 -0.31
C PHE A 132 -27.33 -22.82 -0.35
N SER A 133 -28.46 -22.21 -0.72
CA SER A 133 -29.75 -22.89 -0.70
C SER A 133 -29.75 -24.08 -1.67
N ASP A 134 -30.23 -25.23 -1.23
CA ASP A 134 -30.24 -26.49 -2.02
C ASP A 134 -28.84 -26.97 -2.50
N ALA A 135 -27.75 -26.41 -1.96
CA ALA A 135 -26.38 -26.82 -2.31
C ALA A 135 -25.95 -28.13 -1.62
N THR A 136 -24.96 -28.81 -2.18
CA THR A 136 -24.35 -30.03 -1.63
C THR A 136 -22.95 -29.73 -1.11
N LEU A 137 -22.73 -29.86 0.19
CA LEU A 137 -21.45 -29.61 0.89
C LEU A 137 -20.97 -30.86 1.66
N ILE A 138 -21.33 -32.05 1.18
CA ILE A 138 -21.04 -33.31 1.87
C ILE A 138 -19.53 -33.46 2.07
N GLY A 139 -19.10 -33.61 3.33
CA GLY A 139 -17.70 -33.78 3.69
C GLY A 139 -16.79 -32.57 3.42
N ALA A 140 -17.34 -31.38 3.14
CA ALA A 140 -16.57 -30.16 2.98
C ALA A 140 -15.93 -29.71 4.32
N THR A 141 -14.84 -28.96 4.23
CA THR A 141 -14.19 -28.34 5.40
C THR A 141 -14.52 -26.85 5.43
N LEU A 142 -15.01 -26.37 6.57
CA LEU A 142 -15.39 -24.98 6.85
C LEU A 142 -14.85 -24.54 8.23
N GLU A 143 -13.73 -25.11 8.66
CA GLU A 143 -13.07 -24.76 9.92
C GLU A 143 -12.75 -23.25 9.98
N PHE A 144 -13.01 -22.61 11.11
CA PHE A 144 -12.77 -21.17 11.34
C PHE A 144 -13.47 -20.22 10.36
N SER A 145 -14.44 -20.69 9.58
CA SER A 145 -15.20 -19.85 8.65
C SER A 145 -16.12 -18.87 9.39
N ASN A 146 -16.40 -17.72 8.77
CA ASN A 146 -17.33 -16.71 9.24
C ASN A 146 -18.40 -16.46 8.16
N LEU A 147 -19.53 -17.16 8.28
CA LEU A 147 -20.65 -17.13 7.33
C LEU A 147 -21.91 -16.60 8.02
N ARG A 148 -21.84 -15.37 8.52
CA ARG A 148 -22.95 -14.75 9.25
C ARG A 148 -24.14 -14.46 8.34
N SER A 149 -25.35 -14.57 8.88
CA SER A 149 -26.60 -14.27 8.17
C SER A 149 -26.73 -15.00 6.82
N SER A 150 -26.13 -16.18 6.70
CA SER A 150 -26.08 -16.94 5.45
C SER A 150 -27.23 -17.94 5.36
N SER A 151 -27.60 -18.34 4.15
CA SER A 151 -28.67 -19.30 3.92
C SER A 151 -28.11 -20.66 3.53
N PHE A 152 -28.55 -21.70 4.22
CA PHE A 152 -28.30 -23.11 3.97
C PHE A 152 -29.61 -23.89 3.85
N VAL A 153 -30.68 -23.22 3.42
CA VAL A 153 -32.02 -23.81 3.35
C VAL A 153 -31.98 -25.04 2.44
N ARG A 154 -32.38 -26.19 2.98
CA ARG A 154 -32.34 -27.52 2.31
C ARG A 154 -30.97 -27.95 1.77
N ALA A 155 -29.88 -27.33 2.21
CA ALA A 155 -28.54 -27.77 1.84
C ALA A 155 -28.18 -29.10 2.50
N ASP A 156 -27.33 -29.90 1.84
CA ASP A 156 -26.77 -31.13 2.41
C ASP A 156 -25.36 -30.89 2.93
N LEU A 157 -25.21 -30.78 4.25
CA LEU A 157 -23.96 -30.62 4.98
C LEU A 157 -23.59 -31.90 5.74
N SER A 158 -23.97 -33.07 5.24
CA SER A 158 -23.63 -34.35 5.88
C SER A 158 -22.11 -34.50 6.01
N SER A 159 -21.64 -34.90 7.20
CA SER A 159 -20.21 -35.10 7.53
C SER A 159 -19.31 -33.87 7.33
N VAL A 160 -19.88 -32.66 7.32
CA VAL A 160 -19.11 -31.41 7.22
C VAL A 160 -18.21 -31.22 8.45
N GLN A 161 -17.05 -30.58 8.27
CA GLN A 161 -16.14 -30.19 9.35
C GLN A 161 -16.20 -28.67 9.52
N ALA A 162 -16.79 -28.16 10.60
CA ALA A 162 -17.00 -26.73 10.82
C ALA A 162 -16.59 -26.30 12.24
N GLN A 163 -15.45 -26.83 12.71
CA GLN A 163 -14.95 -26.53 14.05
C GLN A 163 -14.56 -25.05 14.19
N ASP A 164 -14.90 -24.46 15.33
CA ASP A 164 -14.60 -23.07 15.70
C ASP A 164 -15.05 -22.00 14.66
N ALA A 165 -16.03 -22.33 13.82
CA ALA A 165 -16.63 -21.41 12.85
C ALA A 165 -17.74 -20.54 13.48
N SER A 166 -18.11 -19.44 12.81
CA SER A 166 -19.18 -18.51 13.23
C SER A 166 -20.25 -18.35 12.14
N TRP A 167 -21.41 -18.97 12.34
CA TRP A 167 -22.55 -18.98 11.42
C TRP A 167 -23.78 -18.32 12.06
N VAL A 168 -23.56 -17.30 12.89
CA VAL A 168 -24.59 -16.57 13.64
C VAL A 168 -25.67 -15.99 12.70
N LYS A 169 -26.93 -16.04 13.12
CA LYS A 169 -28.13 -15.60 12.37
C LYS A 169 -28.35 -16.33 11.02
N SER A 170 -27.79 -17.52 10.83
CA SER A 170 -27.92 -18.25 9.56
C SER A 170 -29.18 -19.13 9.54
N ASP A 171 -29.65 -19.45 8.33
CA ASP A 171 -30.86 -20.25 8.12
C ASP A 171 -30.51 -21.65 7.60
N PHE A 172 -30.78 -22.68 8.40
CA PHE A 172 -30.61 -24.09 8.08
C PHE A 172 -31.94 -24.81 7.91
N THR A 173 -33.03 -24.10 7.59
CA THR A 173 -34.36 -24.70 7.49
C THR A 173 -34.36 -25.87 6.51
N GLY A 174 -34.67 -27.07 7.02
CA GLY A 174 -34.67 -28.33 6.26
C GLY A 174 -33.29 -28.85 5.81
N ALA A 175 -32.18 -28.31 6.30
CA ALA A 175 -30.83 -28.76 5.96
C ALA A 175 -30.48 -30.12 6.57
N SER A 176 -29.52 -30.83 5.99
CA SER A 176 -28.94 -32.06 6.58
C SER A 176 -27.58 -31.79 7.18
N LEU A 177 -27.36 -32.16 8.44
CA LEU A 177 -26.12 -32.01 9.21
C LEU A 177 -25.73 -33.37 9.84
N VAL A 178 -26.09 -34.48 9.18
CA VAL A 178 -25.89 -35.83 9.70
C VAL A 178 -24.40 -36.13 9.86
N GLU A 179 -24.00 -36.60 11.04
CA GLU A 179 -22.60 -36.92 11.40
C GLU A 179 -21.61 -35.76 11.19
N ALA A 180 -22.09 -34.51 11.23
CA ALA A 180 -21.24 -33.33 11.11
C ALA A 180 -20.38 -33.10 12.37
N GLU A 181 -19.16 -32.60 12.18
CA GLU A 181 -18.23 -32.22 13.25
C GLU A 181 -18.30 -30.69 13.46
N LEU A 182 -19.06 -30.25 14.46
CA LEU A 182 -19.47 -28.86 14.69
C LEU A 182 -18.98 -28.34 16.05
N ALA A 183 -17.83 -28.82 16.51
CA ALA A 183 -17.31 -28.45 17.83
C ALA A 183 -16.93 -26.96 17.88
N GLY A 184 -17.36 -26.23 18.90
CA GLY A 184 -17.09 -24.79 19.04
C GLY A 184 -17.85 -23.88 18.05
N LEU A 185 -18.73 -24.46 17.20
CA LEU A 185 -19.47 -23.71 16.20
C LEU A 185 -20.43 -22.68 16.83
N GLY A 186 -20.39 -21.44 16.34
CA GLY A 186 -21.34 -20.40 16.71
C GLY A 186 -22.60 -20.42 15.85
N LEU A 187 -23.73 -20.87 16.40
CA LEU A 187 -25.06 -20.90 15.76
C LEU A 187 -26.05 -19.92 16.40
N ARG A 188 -25.60 -18.96 17.21
CA ARG A 188 -26.48 -18.01 17.91
C ARG A 188 -27.50 -17.37 16.95
N ASP A 189 -28.75 -17.26 17.37
CA ASP A 189 -29.87 -16.70 16.59
C ASP A 189 -30.17 -17.40 15.25
N SER A 190 -29.62 -18.60 15.02
CA SER A 190 -29.82 -19.33 13.76
C SER A 190 -31.13 -20.12 13.75
N VAL A 191 -31.68 -20.36 12.56
CA VAL A 191 -32.90 -21.14 12.35
C VAL A 191 -32.52 -22.55 11.92
N LEU A 192 -32.98 -23.56 12.65
CA LEU A 192 -32.74 -24.98 12.39
C LEU A 192 -34.06 -25.76 12.26
N ILE A 193 -35.13 -25.09 11.83
CA ILE A 193 -36.46 -25.70 11.73
C ILE A 193 -36.43 -26.84 10.70
N GLY A 194 -36.72 -28.06 11.15
CA GLY A 194 -36.72 -29.24 10.28
C GLY A 194 -35.33 -29.71 9.82
N ALA A 195 -34.23 -29.20 10.38
CA ALA A 195 -32.88 -29.66 10.06
C ALA A 195 -32.54 -31.02 10.70
N ASP A 196 -31.82 -31.91 10.00
CA ASP A 196 -31.40 -33.22 10.52
C ASP A 196 -30.00 -33.20 11.13
N LEU A 197 -29.91 -33.33 12.45
CA LEU A 197 -28.65 -33.30 13.20
C LEU A 197 -28.15 -34.71 13.61
N SER A 198 -28.72 -35.79 13.08
CA SER A 198 -28.41 -37.16 13.55
C SER A 198 -26.90 -37.44 13.65
N GLY A 199 -26.40 -37.78 14.83
CA GLY A 199 -24.99 -38.09 15.07
C GLY A 199 -24.00 -36.91 15.01
N ALA A 200 -24.48 -35.67 14.87
CA ALA A 200 -23.63 -34.48 14.84
C ALA A 200 -22.94 -34.24 16.21
N ARG A 201 -21.70 -33.73 16.18
CA ARG A 201 -20.96 -33.34 17.38
C ARG A 201 -20.97 -31.82 17.54
N LEU A 202 -21.76 -31.33 18.49
CA LEU A 202 -21.91 -29.91 18.85
C LEU A 202 -21.18 -29.59 20.17
N PHE A 203 -20.08 -30.30 20.45
CA PHE A 203 -19.28 -30.08 21.65
C PHE A 203 -18.81 -28.61 21.73
N LEU A 204 -19.07 -27.90 22.83
CA LEU A 204 -18.76 -26.45 22.98
C LEU A 204 -19.46 -25.50 21.98
N ALA A 205 -20.42 -25.96 21.17
CA ALA A 205 -21.12 -25.09 20.23
C ALA A 205 -22.04 -24.08 20.93
N ASP A 206 -22.20 -22.88 20.38
CA ASP A 206 -23.15 -21.87 20.88
C ASP A 206 -24.48 -21.95 20.11
N LEU A 207 -25.51 -22.54 20.71
CA LEU A 207 -26.87 -22.62 20.18
C LEU A 207 -27.82 -21.62 20.86
N SER A 208 -27.31 -20.53 21.42
CA SER A 208 -28.16 -19.53 22.09
C SER A 208 -29.21 -18.95 21.14
N ARG A 209 -30.48 -18.94 21.55
CA ARG A 209 -31.64 -18.44 20.79
C ARG A 209 -31.88 -19.12 19.44
N VAL A 210 -31.30 -20.30 19.24
CA VAL A 210 -31.59 -21.12 18.06
C VAL A 210 -33.05 -21.55 18.05
N ASP A 211 -33.70 -21.49 16.89
CA ASP A 211 -35.01 -22.11 16.67
C ASP A 211 -34.86 -23.47 15.98
N ALA A 212 -34.83 -24.54 16.77
CA ALA A 212 -34.71 -25.92 16.30
C ALA A 212 -36.03 -26.70 16.49
N ARG A 213 -37.17 -26.05 16.24
CA ARG A 213 -38.49 -26.69 16.33
C ARG A 213 -38.72 -27.71 15.22
N CYS A 214 -39.53 -28.70 15.57
CA CYS A 214 -39.89 -29.78 14.66
C CYS A 214 -41.18 -29.47 13.90
N GLU A 215 -41.05 -28.70 12.81
CA GLU A 215 -42.15 -28.29 11.92
C GLU A 215 -41.80 -28.64 10.47
N ASP A 216 -42.81 -28.85 9.62
CA ASP A 216 -42.61 -29.01 8.18
C ASP A 216 -42.15 -27.67 7.59
N ALA A 217 -40.93 -27.65 7.07
CA ALA A 217 -40.24 -26.50 6.48
C ALA A 217 -41.06 -25.76 5.40
N LEU A 218 -42.03 -26.41 4.75
CA LEU A 218 -42.87 -25.80 3.71
C LEU A 218 -44.27 -25.39 4.20
N THR A 219 -44.77 -25.94 5.31
CA THR A 219 -46.17 -25.75 5.74
C THR A 219 -46.34 -25.22 7.16
N GLY A 220 -45.29 -25.15 7.97
CA GLY A 220 -45.34 -24.70 9.37
C GLY A 220 -46.21 -25.59 10.25
N THR A 221 -46.54 -26.81 9.78
CA THR A 221 -47.38 -27.73 10.54
C THR A 221 -46.52 -28.60 11.45
N PRO A 222 -46.86 -28.77 12.74
CA PRO A 222 -46.13 -29.65 13.63
C PRO A 222 -46.14 -31.08 13.11
N VAL A 223 -44.97 -31.63 12.81
CA VAL A 223 -44.83 -33.01 12.34
C VAL A 223 -44.82 -33.94 13.54
N GLY A 224 -45.53 -35.08 13.46
CA GLY A 224 -45.57 -36.04 14.56
C GLY A 224 -44.18 -36.56 14.95
N PHE A 225 -43.96 -36.87 16.24
CA PHE A 225 -42.68 -37.32 16.82
C PHE A 225 -41.92 -38.44 16.06
N ALA A 226 -42.56 -39.17 15.15
CA ALA A 226 -41.92 -40.24 14.36
C ALA A 226 -41.31 -39.78 13.03
N SER A 227 -41.64 -38.57 12.58
CA SER A 227 -41.15 -37.93 11.34
C SER A 227 -40.27 -36.70 11.63
N CYS A 228 -39.81 -36.57 12.88
CA CYS A 228 -38.91 -35.51 13.30
C CYS A 228 -37.46 -35.84 12.87
N PRO A 229 -36.71 -34.90 12.28
CA PRO A 229 -35.29 -35.08 12.03
C PRO A 229 -34.60 -35.41 13.35
N ARG A 230 -33.78 -36.45 13.35
CA ARG A 230 -33.44 -37.14 14.58
C ARG A 230 -32.27 -36.43 15.27
N PHE A 231 -32.48 -35.89 16.46
CA PHE A 231 -31.41 -35.61 17.43
C PHE A 231 -30.76 -36.90 18.00
N ASP A 232 -30.85 -38.01 17.28
CA ASP A 232 -30.37 -39.31 17.75
C ASP A 232 -28.84 -39.33 17.67
N GLY A 233 -28.19 -39.54 18.81
CA GLY A 233 -26.74 -39.54 18.90
C GLY A 233 -26.05 -38.18 18.81
N VAL A 234 -26.77 -37.07 18.92
CA VAL A 234 -26.17 -35.72 18.96
C VAL A 234 -25.37 -35.54 20.25
N ASP A 235 -24.11 -35.14 20.12
CA ASP A 235 -23.29 -34.74 21.27
C ASP A 235 -23.43 -33.25 21.54
N LEU A 236 -24.22 -32.89 22.56
CA LEU A 236 -24.41 -31.51 23.05
C LEU A 236 -23.54 -31.22 24.29
N SER A 237 -22.52 -32.04 24.57
CA SER A 237 -21.68 -31.83 25.75
C SER A 237 -21.05 -30.44 25.71
N PHE A 238 -21.25 -29.64 26.77
CA PHE A 238 -20.73 -28.27 26.90
C PHE A 238 -21.27 -27.24 25.88
N ALA A 239 -22.33 -27.57 25.14
CA ALA A 239 -22.99 -26.63 24.23
C ALA A 239 -23.81 -25.57 24.98
N THR A 240 -23.84 -24.33 24.50
CA THR A 240 -24.67 -23.23 25.05
C THR A 240 -26.09 -23.28 24.47
N LEU A 241 -27.13 -23.18 25.32
CA LEU A 241 -28.54 -23.30 24.89
C LEU A 241 -29.43 -22.16 25.43
N VAL A 242 -28.86 -20.98 25.69
CA VAL A 242 -29.58 -19.86 26.31
C VAL A 242 -30.75 -19.42 25.40
N ASP A 243 -31.98 -19.47 25.91
CA ASP A 243 -33.22 -19.10 25.16
C ASP A 243 -33.46 -19.87 23.85
N ALA A 244 -32.82 -21.03 23.64
CA ALA A 244 -33.03 -21.87 22.47
C ALA A 244 -34.38 -22.60 22.50
N GLN A 245 -35.08 -22.66 21.37
CA GLN A 245 -36.32 -23.45 21.19
C GLN A 245 -35.96 -24.83 20.61
N VAL A 246 -35.83 -25.85 21.47
CA VAL A 246 -35.43 -27.21 21.05
C VAL A 246 -36.49 -28.23 21.44
N SER A 247 -36.89 -29.11 20.51
CA SER A 247 -37.82 -30.21 20.77
C SER A 247 -37.07 -31.47 21.25
N PHE A 248 -37.03 -31.73 22.56
CA PHE A 248 -36.17 -32.79 23.13
C PHE A 248 -36.68 -34.24 22.94
N GLY A 249 -35.74 -35.14 22.60
CA GLY A 249 -35.74 -36.56 22.93
C GLY A 249 -34.88 -36.87 24.17
N ARG A 250 -35.04 -38.06 24.77
CA ARG A 250 -34.49 -38.49 26.09
C ARG A 250 -32.98 -38.22 26.30
N MET A 251 -32.61 -37.53 27.39
CA MET A 251 -31.21 -37.38 27.87
C MET A 251 -30.97 -38.02 29.26
N ILE A 252 -29.73 -38.48 29.52
CA ILE A 252 -29.28 -39.09 30.79
C ILE A 252 -28.11 -38.27 31.36
N PRO A 253 -28.21 -37.67 32.57
CA PRO A 253 -27.08 -37.03 33.25
C PRO A 253 -26.41 -37.93 34.31
N ARG A 254 -25.09 -37.76 34.54
CA ARG A 254 -24.33 -38.30 35.70
C ARG A 254 -23.64 -37.15 36.45
N ALA A 255 -23.44 -37.35 37.77
CA ALA A 255 -23.38 -36.32 38.82
C ALA A 255 -21.99 -35.86 39.31
N GLY A 256 -21.96 -34.68 39.94
CA GLY A 256 -20.94 -34.12 40.85
C GLY A 256 -21.57 -33.08 41.81
N ILE A 257 -21.03 -32.89 43.03
CA ILE A 257 -21.70 -32.20 44.16
C ILE A 257 -21.86 -30.70 43.94
N ALA A 258 -23.10 -30.18 44.05
CA ALA A 258 -23.45 -28.77 43.95
C ALA A 258 -23.53 -28.07 45.33
N VAL A 259 -23.04 -26.83 45.43
CA VAL A 259 -23.25 -25.92 46.56
C VAL A 259 -24.07 -24.72 46.07
N ASN A 260 -25.23 -24.47 46.69
CA ASN A 260 -26.05 -23.29 46.36
C ASN A 260 -25.57 -22.08 47.18
N LEU A 261 -25.21 -20.97 46.50
CA LEU A 261 -24.78 -19.70 47.10
C LEU A 261 -25.77 -18.54 46.87
N GLU A 262 -26.99 -18.85 46.42
CA GLU A 262 -28.09 -17.88 46.32
C GLU A 262 -28.30 -17.14 47.65
N GLU A 263 -28.57 -15.82 47.58
CA GLU A 263 -28.85 -14.93 48.72
C GLU A 263 -27.76 -14.89 49.82
N SER A 264 -26.52 -15.29 49.50
CA SER A 264 -25.40 -15.25 50.46
C SER A 264 -24.78 -13.85 50.55
N ASP A 265 -24.33 -13.44 51.74
CA ASP A 265 -23.49 -12.25 51.91
C ASP A 265 -22.03 -12.66 51.72
N LEU A 266 -21.42 -12.24 50.62
CA LEU A 266 -20.04 -12.53 50.27
C LEU A 266 -19.15 -11.29 50.38
N THR A 267 -19.61 -10.22 51.02
CA THR A 267 -18.86 -8.96 51.09
C THR A 267 -17.39 -9.16 51.47
N ARG A 268 -16.47 -8.69 50.61
CA ARG A 268 -15.01 -8.84 50.74
C ARG A 268 -14.46 -10.28 50.73
N ALA A 269 -15.21 -11.25 50.20
CA ALA A 269 -14.68 -12.59 49.96
C ALA A 269 -13.58 -12.57 48.88
N ASP A 270 -12.59 -13.44 49.02
CA ASP A 270 -11.52 -13.61 48.03
C ASP A 270 -11.62 -15.02 47.44
N PHE A 271 -11.97 -15.07 46.16
CA PHE A 271 -12.10 -16.25 45.31
C PHE A 271 -11.03 -16.25 44.21
N SER A 272 -9.88 -15.61 44.44
CA SER A 272 -8.77 -15.67 43.49
C SER A 272 -8.40 -17.12 43.18
N ASP A 273 -8.17 -17.41 41.90
CA ASP A 273 -7.89 -18.76 41.37
C ASP A 273 -9.00 -19.81 41.61
N ALA A 274 -10.18 -19.41 42.11
CA ALA A 274 -11.31 -20.32 42.31
C ALA A 274 -11.95 -20.72 40.97
N CYS A 275 -12.46 -21.95 40.91
CA CYS A 275 -13.20 -22.42 39.75
C CYS A 275 -14.68 -22.69 40.10
N PHE A 276 -15.56 -21.88 39.50
CA PHE A 276 -17.01 -22.00 39.49
C PHE A 276 -17.49 -22.54 38.15
N THR A 277 -18.19 -23.67 38.19
CA THR A 277 -18.70 -24.36 37.00
C THR A 277 -20.12 -24.86 37.26
N ALA A 278 -20.99 -24.81 36.25
CA ALA A 278 -22.27 -25.51 36.32
C ALA A 278 -22.14 -27.06 36.30
N LEU A 279 -21.03 -27.59 35.75
CA LEU A 279 -20.71 -29.04 35.64
C LEU A 279 -19.18 -29.29 35.69
N GLN A 280 -18.74 -30.53 35.93
CA GLN A 280 -17.31 -30.89 35.91
C GLN A 280 -16.71 -30.69 34.51
N ASP A 281 -16.11 -29.53 34.28
CA ASP A 281 -15.35 -29.22 33.06
C ASP A 281 -13.90 -29.71 33.24
N GLY A 282 -13.29 -30.28 32.19
CA GLY A 282 -11.88 -30.71 32.19
C GLY A 282 -10.86 -29.57 32.33
N LEU A 283 -11.34 -28.33 32.47
CA LEU A 283 -10.56 -27.10 32.65
C LEU A 283 -10.19 -26.83 34.13
N CYS A 284 -10.84 -27.50 35.08
CA CYS A 284 -10.62 -27.28 36.51
C CYS A 284 -10.00 -28.50 37.19
N GLN A 285 -8.94 -28.27 37.98
CA GLN A 285 -8.36 -29.30 38.82
C GLN A 285 -9.35 -29.62 39.96
N PRO A 286 -9.56 -30.91 40.31
CA PRO A 286 -10.55 -31.31 41.32
C PRO A 286 -10.27 -30.80 42.75
N GLU A 287 -9.10 -30.19 42.98
CA GLU A 287 -8.63 -29.70 44.27
C GLU A 287 -9.09 -28.24 44.56
N ASP A 288 -9.50 -27.49 43.53
CA ASP A 288 -9.87 -26.05 43.58
C ASP A 288 -11.35 -25.78 43.17
N LEU A 289 -12.17 -26.85 43.13
CA LEU A 289 -13.53 -26.82 42.59
C LEU A 289 -14.54 -26.26 43.61
N VAL A 290 -15.14 -25.10 43.32
CA VAL A 290 -16.31 -24.55 44.02
C VAL A 290 -17.50 -24.59 43.06
N VAL A 291 -18.30 -25.67 43.09
CA VAL A 291 -19.51 -25.79 42.26
C VAL A 291 -20.60 -24.88 42.83
N ALA A 292 -20.67 -23.63 42.40
CA ALA A 292 -21.85 -22.78 42.59
C ALA A 292 -22.49 -22.49 41.23
N THR A 293 -23.69 -23.02 41.03
CA THR A 293 -24.46 -22.92 39.78
C THR A 293 -25.27 -21.62 39.67
N ASN A 294 -25.41 -20.86 40.76
CA ASN A 294 -26.20 -19.63 40.82
C ASN A 294 -25.69 -18.73 41.97
N LEU A 295 -25.43 -17.46 41.68
CA LEU A 295 -25.11 -16.39 42.65
C LEU A 295 -26.24 -15.34 42.64
N ILE A 296 -27.48 -15.83 42.59
CA ILE A 296 -28.65 -14.96 42.45
C ILE A 296 -28.94 -14.30 43.81
N GLY A 297 -29.04 -12.96 43.83
CA GLY A 297 -29.34 -12.20 45.06
C GLY A 297 -28.19 -12.10 46.07
N THR A 298 -26.97 -12.46 45.68
CA THR A 298 -25.76 -12.43 46.51
C THR A 298 -25.13 -11.03 46.53
N ASP A 299 -24.75 -10.50 47.70
CA ASP A 299 -23.99 -9.24 47.80
C ASP A 299 -22.50 -9.51 47.53
N LEU A 300 -21.94 -8.85 46.51
CA LEU A 300 -20.54 -9.04 46.08
C LEU A 300 -19.66 -7.81 46.31
N ASP A 301 -20.12 -6.83 47.11
CA ASP A 301 -19.32 -5.63 47.42
C ASP A 301 -17.90 -5.99 47.89
N GLY A 302 -16.90 -5.51 47.15
CA GLY A 302 -15.48 -5.73 47.43
C GLY A 302 -14.97 -7.17 47.26
N VAL A 303 -15.72 -8.06 46.60
CA VAL A 303 -15.28 -9.44 46.31
C VAL A 303 -14.17 -9.48 45.27
N ILE A 304 -13.21 -10.39 45.43
CA ILE A 304 -12.09 -10.58 44.51
C ILE A 304 -12.23 -11.93 43.78
N PHE A 305 -12.19 -11.90 42.45
CA PHE A 305 -12.22 -13.04 41.53
C PHE A 305 -10.97 -13.09 40.64
N ASP A 306 -9.82 -12.63 41.13
CA ASP A 306 -8.59 -12.54 40.33
C ASP A 306 -8.17 -13.92 39.79
N ARG A 307 -8.06 -14.04 38.45
CA ARG A 307 -7.83 -15.33 37.73
C ARG A 307 -8.85 -16.44 38.01
N ALA A 308 -10.02 -16.11 38.56
CA ALA A 308 -11.08 -17.09 38.78
C ALA A 308 -11.71 -17.55 37.46
N TYR A 309 -12.24 -18.77 37.42
CA TYR A 309 -13.07 -19.27 36.33
C TYR A 309 -14.54 -19.28 36.77
N LEU A 310 -15.42 -18.66 35.99
CA LEU A 310 -16.85 -18.61 36.17
C LEU A 310 -17.49 -19.07 34.86
N GLY A 311 -17.69 -20.38 34.72
CA GLY A 311 -18.27 -21.02 33.54
C GLY A 311 -19.76 -21.28 33.71
N GLY A 312 -20.61 -20.63 32.91
CA GLY A 312 -22.06 -20.81 32.94
C GLY A 312 -22.74 -20.34 34.24
N ALA A 313 -22.04 -19.51 35.03
CA ALA A 313 -22.58 -18.95 36.26
C ALA A 313 -23.61 -17.84 35.92
N ASN A 314 -24.68 -17.78 36.70
CA ASN A 314 -25.64 -16.67 36.64
C ASN A 314 -25.42 -15.73 37.83
N LEU A 315 -24.95 -14.53 37.52
CA LEU A 315 -24.76 -13.42 38.43
C LEU A 315 -25.94 -12.46 38.19
N SER A 316 -27.03 -12.65 38.95
CA SER A 316 -28.23 -11.84 38.77
C SER A 316 -28.85 -11.40 40.09
N PHE A 317 -29.54 -10.25 40.08
CA PHE A 317 -30.36 -9.85 41.22
C PHE A 317 -31.59 -10.75 41.38
N ALA A 318 -31.89 -11.18 42.61
CA ALA A 318 -33.21 -11.69 42.95
C ALA A 318 -34.20 -10.51 42.88
N ARG A 319 -35.25 -10.63 42.06
CA ARG A 319 -36.24 -9.57 41.75
C ARG A 319 -37.10 -9.13 42.97
N GLY A 320 -36.74 -9.51 44.20
CA GLY A 320 -37.60 -9.43 45.40
C GLY A 320 -37.06 -8.65 46.61
N ASP A 321 -35.78 -8.25 46.67
CA ASP A 321 -35.18 -7.78 47.93
C ASP A 321 -34.94 -6.27 48.04
N CYS A 322 -35.19 -5.48 46.99
CA CYS A 322 -35.13 -4.02 47.12
C CYS A 322 -36.39 -3.52 47.87
N VAL A 323 -36.31 -3.45 49.19
CA VAL A 323 -37.39 -2.90 50.04
C VAL A 323 -37.38 -1.38 49.92
N ALA A 324 -38.45 -0.81 49.34
CA ALA A 324 -38.73 0.61 49.50
C ALA A 324 -39.00 0.89 50.99
N PRO A 325 -38.29 1.84 51.63
CA PRO A 325 -38.64 2.26 52.98
C PRO A 325 -40.09 2.73 52.95
N GLN A 326 -40.93 2.21 53.85
CA GLN A 326 -42.38 2.48 53.88
C GLN A 326 -42.75 3.96 54.06
N ASP A 327 -41.80 4.90 54.13
CA ASP A 327 -42.01 6.33 54.33
C ASP A 327 -41.08 7.25 53.49
N SER A 328 -40.49 6.81 52.36
CA SER A 328 -39.65 7.71 51.53
C SER A 328 -40.42 8.33 50.34
N PRO A 329 -40.52 9.67 50.24
CA PRO A 329 -41.19 10.34 49.12
C PRO A 329 -40.36 10.39 47.83
N SER A 330 -39.12 9.89 47.83
CA SER A 330 -38.22 9.88 46.66
C SER A 330 -38.25 8.59 45.85
N GLY A 331 -38.91 7.52 46.32
CA GLY A 331 -38.89 6.22 45.63
C GLY A 331 -37.50 5.55 45.54
N GLU A 332 -36.50 6.05 46.28
CA GLU A 332 -35.16 5.47 46.28
C GLU A 332 -35.15 4.07 46.92
N LEU A 333 -34.85 3.07 46.09
CA LEU A 333 -34.53 1.70 46.50
C LEU A 333 -33.23 1.75 47.32
N THR A 334 -33.30 1.46 48.62
CA THR A 334 -32.19 1.71 49.58
C THR A 334 -31.51 0.44 50.10
N GLN A 335 -31.92 -0.75 49.64
CA GLN A 335 -31.31 -2.04 49.99
C GLN A 335 -31.32 -2.99 48.80
N CYS A 336 -30.71 -2.60 47.68
CA CYS A 336 -30.36 -3.57 46.65
C CYS A 336 -28.95 -4.10 46.94
N PRO A 337 -28.65 -5.39 46.65
CA PRO A 337 -27.27 -5.87 46.70
C PRO A 337 -26.39 -4.97 45.83
N SER A 338 -25.16 -4.73 46.25
CA SER A 338 -24.24 -3.83 45.56
C SER A 338 -23.05 -4.65 45.05
N PHE A 339 -22.43 -4.17 43.96
CA PHE A 339 -21.25 -4.78 43.35
C PHE A 339 -20.05 -3.83 43.31
N VAL A 340 -20.09 -2.79 44.13
CA VAL A 340 -19.09 -1.72 44.18
C VAL A 340 -17.77 -2.28 44.67
N GLY A 341 -16.72 -2.12 43.85
CA GLY A 341 -15.38 -2.57 44.16
C GLY A 341 -15.15 -4.07 43.97
N THR A 342 -16.05 -4.77 43.27
CA THR A 342 -15.82 -6.16 42.84
C THR A 342 -14.66 -6.21 41.84
N ASP A 343 -13.58 -6.91 42.19
CA ASP A 343 -12.36 -7.03 41.38
C ASP A 343 -12.31 -8.41 40.71
N ALA A 344 -12.65 -8.45 39.43
CA ALA A 344 -12.59 -9.66 38.60
C ALA A 344 -11.51 -9.53 37.52
N ARG A 345 -10.38 -8.89 37.86
CA ARG A 345 -9.24 -8.79 36.95
C ARG A 345 -8.76 -10.17 36.50
N SER A 346 -8.50 -10.30 35.21
CA SER A 346 -8.04 -11.58 34.61
C SER A 346 -8.96 -12.79 34.85
N ALA A 347 -10.19 -12.58 35.31
CA ALA A 347 -11.16 -13.66 35.49
C ALA A 347 -11.67 -14.15 34.13
N ARG A 348 -12.02 -15.44 34.03
CA ARG A 348 -12.67 -16.05 32.85
C ARG A 348 -14.15 -16.24 33.14
N LEU A 349 -14.98 -15.38 32.59
CA LEU A 349 -16.43 -15.31 32.76
C LEU A 349 -17.14 -15.87 31.52
N LEU A 350 -16.75 -17.07 31.10
CA LEU A 350 -17.27 -17.70 29.88
C LEU A 350 -18.73 -18.10 30.07
N GLN A 351 -19.59 -17.74 29.10
CA GLN A 351 -21.03 -18.03 29.15
C GLN A 351 -21.71 -17.51 30.43
N THR A 352 -21.11 -16.55 31.12
CA THR A 352 -21.65 -15.99 32.35
C THR A 352 -22.77 -15.03 32.00
N ARG A 353 -23.90 -15.16 32.69
CA ARG A 353 -24.98 -14.17 32.61
C ARG A 353 -24.73 -13.10 33.67
N LEU A 354 -24.46 -11.87 33.22
CA LEU A 354 -24.32 -10.70 34.09
C LEU A 354 -25.60 -9.87 33.96
N VAL A 355 -26.42 -9.87 35.02
CA VAL A 355 -27.65 -9.07 35.12
C VAL A 355 -27.44 -7.98 36.17
N SER A 356 -26.97 -6.80 35.77
CA SER A 356 -26.92 -5.62 36.64
C SER A 356 -27.52 -4.38 35.96
N PRO A 357 -28.44 -3.63 36.62
CA PRO A 357 -28.98 -2.37 36.09
C PRO A 357 -27.92 -1.27 35.98
N VAL A 358 -26.81 -1.41 36.70
CA VAL A 358 -25.69 -0.49 36.64
C VAL A 358 -24.43 -1.32 36.88
N ALA A 359 -23.55 -1.44 35.89
CA ALA A 359 -22.21 -2.01 36.10
C ALA A 359 -21.33 -1.10 36.97
N THR A 360 -21.90 -0.37 37.93
CA THR A 360 -21.14 0.53 38.79
C THR A 360 -20.21 -0.27 39.68
N GLY A 361 -18.90 -0.05 39.50
CA GLY A 361 -17.85 -0.50 40.41
C GLY A 361 -17.19 -1.85 40.11
N TRP A 362 -17.46 -2.50 38.98
CA TRP A 362 -16.68 -3.67 38.52
C TRP A 362 -15.31 -3.25 37.97
N ILE A 363 -14.25 -3.96 38.39
CA ILE A 363 -12.91 -3.86 37.80
C ILE A 363 -12.66 -5.16 37.03
N LEU A 364 -12.76 -5.10 35.70
CA LEU A 364 -12.65 -6.25 34.78
C LEU A 364 -11.38 -6.20 33.94
N HIS A 365 -10.35 -5.50 34.41
CA HIS A 365 -9.13 -5.31 33.62
C HIS A 365 -8.47 -6.65 33.26
N GLY A 366 -8.36 -6.93 31.96
CA GLY A 366 -7.83 -8.19 31.44
C GLY A 366 -8.75 -9.42 31.57
N ALA A 367 -10.00 -9.25 32.00
CA ALA A 367 -10.96 -10.34 32.12
C ALA A 367 -11.42 -10.87 30.75
N ASP A 368 -11.80 -12.14 30.69
CA ASP A 368 -12.30 -12.81 29.49
C ASP A 368 -13.81 -13.06 29.61
N LEU A 369 -14.59 -12.30 28.85
CA LEU A 369 -16.04 -12.33 28.75
C LEU A 369 -16.48 -12.82 27.36
N THR A 370 -15.65 -13.63 26.69
CA THR A 370 -16.04 -14.23 25.41
C THR A 370 -17.36 -14.99 25.55
N SER A 371 -18.30 -14.68 24.64
CA SER A 371 -19.66 -15.22 24.63
C SER A 371 -20.47 -14.97 25.92
N ALA A 372 -20.09 -13.99 26.75
CA ALA A 372 -20.90 -13.60 27.90
C ALA A 372 -22.17 -12.87 27.45
N SER A 373 -23.26 -13.06 28.21
CA SER A 373 -24.53 -12.38 27.98
C SER A 373 -24.72 -11.27 28.99
N LEU A 374 -24.60 -10.01 28.54
CA LEU A 374 -24.78 -8.80 29.34
C LEU A 374 -26.27 -8.39 29.37
N THR A 375 -27.13 -9.24 29.94
CA THR A 375 -28.58 -8.96 30.02
C THR A 375 -28.92 -8.23 31.30
N GLY A 376 -28.83 -6.91 31.32
CA GLY A 376 -29.16 -6.09 32.51
C GLY A 376 -28.79 -4.61 32.35
N LEU A 377 -27.83 -4.33 31.46
CA LEU A 377 -27.51 -2.99 30.95
C LEU A 377 -28.49 -2.53 29.85
N LYS A 378 -29.49 -3.37 29.54
CA LYS A 378 -30.62 -3.04 28.67
C LYS A 378 -31.60 -2.26 29.52
N GLU A 379 -31.83 -0.99 29.22
CA GLU A 379 -33.13 -0.44 29.57
C GLU A 379 -34.17 -1.18 28.72
N PRO A 380 -35.19 -1.81 29.32
CA PRO A 380 -36.38 -2.13 28.57
C PRO A 380 -37.03 -0.79 28.24
N CYS A 381 -37.15 -0.46 26.96
CA CYS A 381 -38.32 0.28 26.51
C CYS A 381 -39.53 -0.62 26.84
N ASP A 382 -40.05 -0.51 28.06
CA ASP A 382 -41.34 -1.09 28.37
C ASP A 382 -42.37 -0.44 27.43
N LEU A 383 -43.17 -1.31 26.82
CA LEU A 383 -44.17 -0.98 25.82
C LEU A 383 -45.14 0.12 26.29
N PRO A 384 -45.69 0.91 25.35
CA PRO A 384 -46.50 2.07 25.68
C PRO A 384 -47.85 1.63 26.26
N GLU A 385 -48.09 1.93 27.53
CA GLU A 385 -49.47 2.10 27.98
C GLU A 385 -49.98 3.47 27.53
N VAL A 386 -50.87 3.43 26.52
CA VAL A 386 -51.87 4.43 26.15
C VAL A 386 -51.46 5.50 25.12
N ALA A 387 -52.27 5.55 24.06
CA ALA A 387 -52.24 6.47 22.94
C ALA A 387 -52.17 7.95 23.34
N GLY A 388 -51.22 8.71 22.76
CA GLY A 388 -51.42 10.15 22.58
C GLY A 388 -50.20 11.07 22.58
N GLU A 389 -48.97 10.64 22.87
CA GLU A 389 -47.82 11.55 22.92
C GLU A 389 -46.60 10.97 22.16
N SER A 390 -45.89 11.86 21.46
CA SER A 390 -44.68 11.59 20.68
C SER A 390 -43.60 10.89 21.51
N PRO A 391 -42.71 10.08 20.90
CA PRO A 391 -41.70 9.32 21.63
C PRO A 391 -40.66 10.25 22.26
N ALA A 392 -40.82 10.54 23.55
CA ALA A 392 -39.83 11.20 24.38
C ALA A 392 -38.77 10.18 24.86
N CYS A 393 -38.03 9.59 23.93
CA CYS A 393 -36.84 8.76 24.24
C CYS A 393 -35.51 9.52 24.05
N LEU A 394 -35.56 10.82 23.77
CA LEU A 394 -34.38 11.63 23.44
C LEU A 394 -33.91 12.62 24.52
N GLU A 395 -34.52 12.66 25.72
CA GLU A 395 -34.24 13.75 26.69
C GLU A 395 -33.72 13.36 28.09
N PHE A 396 -33.37 12.09 28.38
CA PHE A 396 -32.98 11.73 29.78
C PHE A 396 -31.47 11.58 30.07
N PHE A 397 -30.59 11.61 29.07
CA PHE A 397 -29.16 11.27 29.27
C PHE A 397 -28.23 12.44 29.65
N ALA A 398 -28.65 13.33 30.55
CA ALA A 398 -27.79 14.43 31.01
C ALA A 398 -27.67 14.63 32.54
N GLN A 399 -28.36 13.85 33.37
CA GLN A 399 -28.27 14.03 34.83
C GLN A 399 -28.30 12.70 35.58
N GLY A 400 -27.16 12.29 36.13
CA GLY A 400 -27.19 11.57 37.42
C GLY A 400 -26.48 10.23 37.57
N ALA A 401 -25.57 9.80 36.69
CA ALA A 401 -24.57 8.82 37.14
C ALA A 401 -23.47 9.57 37.91
N GLU A 402 -23.35 9.36 39.22
CA GLU A 402 -22.24 9.95 39.96
C GLU A 402 -20.90 9.53 39.32
N PRO A 403 -19.97 10.46 39.04
CA PRO A 403 -18.70 10.20 38.34
C PRO A 403 -17.69 9.33 39.10
N GLY A 404 -18.10 8.67 40.19
CA GLY A 404 -17.22 7.92 41.10
C GLY A 404 -17.14 6.41 40.86
N ALA A 405 -17.97 5.80 40.01
CA ALA A 405 -18.05 4.35 39.90
C ALA A 405 -18.30 3.82 38.47
N LEU A 406 -17.70 4.42 37.45
CA LEU A 406 -17.71 3.85 36.09
C LEU A 406 -16.93 2.51 36.08
N ALA A 407 -17.48 1.47 35.46
CA ALA A 407 -16.77 0.20 35.27
C ALA A 407 -15.47 0.41 34.48
N ILE A 408 -14.41 -0.28 34.89
CA ILE A 408 -13.14 -0.31 34.17
C ILE A 408 -13.05 -1.64 33.41
N LEU A 409 -13.17 -1.57 32.08
CA LEU A 409 -13.16 -2.69 31.13
C LEU A 409 -11.88 -2.70 30.28
N ARG A 410 -10.82 -2.06 30.77
CA ARG A 410 -9.53 -1.99 30.09
C ARG A 410 -9.03 -3.40 29.74
N LYS A 411 -8.61 -3.62 28.50
CA LYS A 411 -8.05 -4.91 28.04
C LYS A 411 -8.97 -6.12 28.27
N THR A 412 -10.25 -5.90 28.50
CA THR A 412 -11.24 -6.96 28.65
C THR A 412 -11.51 -7.58 27.29
N ASN A 413 -11.63 -8.91 27.23
CA ASN A 413 -12.01 -9.62 26.03
C ASN A 413 -13.53 -9.82 25.99
N LEU A 414 -14.20 -9.05 25.14
CA LEU A 414 -15.63 -9.08 24.83
C LEU A 414 -15.90 -9.68 23.44
N SER A 415 -14.91 -10.33 22.81
CA SER A 415 -15.05 -10.81 21.43
C SER A 415 -16.28 -11.73 21.30
N ASN A 416 -17.07 -11.52 20.25
CA ASN A 416 -18.35 -12.19 19.96
C ASN A 416 -19.46 -12.04 21.02
N ALA A 417 -19.27 -11.21 22.05
CA ALA A 417 -20.32 -10.96 23.04
C ALA A 417 -21.56 -10.29 22.39
N ASP A 418 -22.75 -10.63 22.90
CA ASP A 418 -24.00 -9.94 22.54
C ASP A 418 -24.09 -8.65 23.36
N ILE A 419 -23.79 -7.53 22.70
CA ILE A 419 -23.78 -6.21 23.33
C ILE A 419 -24.90 -5.31 22.84
N ALA A 420 -25.82 -5.82 22.01
CA ALA A 420 -26.89 -5.02 21.41
C ALA A 420 -27.80 -4.42 22.50
N GLY A 421 -27.94 -3.10 22.50
CA GLY A 421 -28.73 -2.36 23.48
C GLY A 421 -28.03 -2.14 24.83
N VAL A 422 -26.72 -2.42 24.93
CA VAL A 422 -25.92 -2.14 26.12
C VAL A 422 -25.46 -0.69 26.14
N ASN A 423 -25.49 -0.05 27.31
CA ASN A 423 -24.94 1.29 27.51
C ASN A 423 -23.52 1.23 28.07
N PHE A 424 -22.52 1.55 27.24
CA PHE A 424 -21.11 1.74 27.58
C PHE A 424 -20.71 3.22 27.71
N ALA A 425 -21.66 4.15 27.76
CA ALA A 425 -21.36 5.57 27.75
C ALA A 425 -20.41 5.98 28.88
N GLY A 426 -19.34 6.69 28.53
CA GLY A 426 -18.31 7.17 29.44
C GLY A 426 -17.40 6.10 30.06
N LEU A 427 -17.53 4.82 29.69
CA LEU A 427 -16.73 3.74 30.25
C LEU A 427 -15.31 3.72 29.67
N ASP A 428 -14.39 3.14 30.44
CA ASP A 428 -12.99 2.99 30.04
C ASP A 428 -12.71 1.56 29.54
N LEU A 429 -12.67 1.41 28.22
CA LEU A 429 -12.42 0.18 27.46
C LEU A 429 -11.03 0.20 26.78
N GLU A 430 -10.06 0.96 27.30
CA GLU A 430 -8.73 1.05 26.70
C GLU A 430 -8.11 -0.33 26.46
N GLY A 431 -7.74 -0.63 25.20
CA GLY A 431 -7.15 -1.90 24.80
C GLY A 431 -8.08 -3.11 24.86
N ALA A 432 -9.39 -2.93 25.06
CA ALA A 432 -10.36 -4.02 25.06
C ALA A 432 -10.44 -4.73 23.70
N ARG A 433 -10.83 -6.00 23.69
CA ARG A 433 -11.09 -6.77 22.46
C ARG A 433 -12.58 -6.94 22.28
N LEU A 434 -13.14 -6.30 21.28
CA LEU A 434 -14.53 -6.36 20.84
C LEU A 434 -14.62 -6.95 19.43
N ASP A 435 -13.75 -7.90 19.09
CA ASP A 435 -13.71 -8.50 17.77
C ASP A 435 -15.05 -9.22 17.48
N GLY A 436 -15.66 -8.93 16.33
CA GLY A 436 -16.90 -9.58 15.89
C GLY A 436 -18.14 -9.33 16.76
N VAL A 437 -18.13 -8.34 17.67
CA VAL A 437 -19.31 -8.02 18.50
C VAL A 437 -20.48 -7.54 17.65
N ASP A 438 -21.68 -7.71 18.19
CA ASP A 438 -22.93 -7.25 17.59
C ASP A 438 -23.54 -6.15 18.47
N ALA A 439 -23.46 -4.90 18.00
CA ALA A 439 -23.96 -3.70 18.68
C ALA A 439 -25.38 -3.31 18.24
N TYR A 440 -25.97 -4.05 17.30
CA TYR A 440 -27.23 -3.70 16.67
C TYR A 440 -28.16 -4.90 16.50
N ARG A 441 -29.35 -4.81 17.07
CA ARG A 441 -30.33 -5.90 16.92
C ARG A 441 -31.74 -5.40 16.73
N VAL A 442 -32.41 -5.93 15.72
CA VAL A 442 -33.86 -5.78 15.55
C VAL A 442 -34.54 -7.04 16.05
N ARG A 443 -35.58 -6.87 16.88
CA ARG A 443 -36.46 -7.96 17.33
C ARG A 443 -37.89 -7.60 17.00
N THR A 444 -38.53 -8.41 16.19
CA THR A 444 -39.97 -8.31 15.98
C THR A 444 -40.70 -8.84 17.22
N VAL A 445 -41.47 -7.97 17.87
CA VAL A 445 -42.35 -8.30 18.99
C VAL A 445 -43.79 -8.26 18.46
N THR A 446 -44.56 -9.29 18.79
CA THR A 446 -45.99 -9.33 18.46
C THR A 446 -46.78 -9.08 19.73
N ASP A 447 -47.72 -8.14 19.70
CA ASP A 447 -48.58 -7.86 20.86
C ASP A 447 -49.64 -8.96 21.08
N GLU A 448 -50.43 -8.82 22.15
CA GLU A 448 -51.54 -9.73 22.45
C GLU A 448 -52.67 -9.68 21.41
N ALA A 449 -52.71 -8.65 20.55
CA ALA A 449 -53.67 -8.50 19.47
C ALA A 449 -53.23 -9.17 18.15
N GLY A 450 -51.96 -9.59 18.05
CA GLY A 450 -51.37 -10.21 16.86
C GLY A 450 -50.68 -9.22 15.92
N ASP A 451 -50.49 -7.96 16.34
CA ASP A 451 -49.78 -6.95 15.57
C ASP A 451 -48.28 -7.02 15.88
N SER A 452 -47.46 -7.20 14.84
CA SER A 452 -46.00 -7.27 14.93
C SER A 452 -45.35 -5.90 14.73
N PHE A 453 -44.43 -5.52 15.60
CA PHE A 453 -43.61 -4.32 15.50
C PHE A 453 -42.15 -4.62 15.83
N ASP A 454 -41.25 -3.92 15.17
CA ASP A 454 -39.80 -4.11 15.34
C ASP A 454 -39.27 -3.25 16.49
N VAL A 455 -38.56 -3.90 17.42
CA VAL A 455 -37.84 -3.26 18.53
C VAL A 455 -36.36 -3.26 18.19
N VAL A 456 -35.78 -2.06 18.10
CA VAL A 456 -34.37 -1.87 17.78
C VAL A 456 -33.57 -1.71 19.08
N TYR A 457 -32.49 -2.48 19.22
CA TYR A 457 -31.53 -2.40 20.32
C TYR A 457 -30.22 -1.83 19.78
N GLN A 458 -29.96 -0.56 20.08
CA GLN A 458 -28.72 0.14 19.73
C GLN A 458 -27.80 0.23 20.95
N THR A 459 -26.53 -0.13 20.77
CA THR A 459 -25.50 0.07 21.80
C THR A 459 -25.04 1.52 21.79
N SER A 460 -24.83 2.10 22.97
CA SER A 460 -24.21 3.42 23.12
C SER A 460 -22.81 3.28 23.71
N PHE A 461 -21.83 3.82 23.01
CA PHE A 461 -20.46 4.02 23.49
C PHE A 461 -20.20 5.50 23.78
N SER A 462 -21.22 6.36 23.84
CA SER A 462 -21.05 7.82 23.90
C SER A 462 -20.02 8.26 24.96
N GLY A 463 -18.95 8.95 24.54
CA GLY A 463 -17.88 9.42 25.44
C GLY A 463 -16.98 8.33 26.04
N ALA A 464 -17.06 7.08 25.57
CA ALA A 464 -16.21 5.99 26.04
C ALA A 464 -14.77 6.12 25.54
N ASN A 465 -13.82 5.61 26.32
CA ASN A 465 -12.43 5.47 25.93
C ASN A 465 -12.19 4.06 25.34
N LEU A 466 -11.99 3.99 24.02
CA LEU A 466 -11.67 2.77 23.27
C LEU A 466 -10.26 2.84 22.67
N ALA A 467 -9.38 3.69 23.21
CA ALA A 467 -8.02 3.84 22.70
C ALA A 467 -7.27 2.49 22.72
N GLY A 468 -6.67 2.12 21.59
CA GLY A 468 -5.96 0.86 21.40
C GLY A 468 -6.85 -0.39 21.41
N ALA A 469 -8.18 -0.26 21.41
CA ALA A 469 -9.09 -1.40 21.38
C ALA A 469 -9.08 -2.10 20.01
N SER A 470 -9.38 -3.39 20.00
CA SER A 470 -9.59 -4.19 18.79
C SER A 470 -11.08 -4.37 18.58
N LEU A 471 -11.61 -3.95 17.45
CA LEU A 471 -13.01 -4.07 17.01
C LEU A 471 -13.06 -4.72 15.62
N VAL A 472 -12.13 -5.63 15.33
CA VAL A 472 -11.99 -6.24 14.01
C VAL A 472 -13.26 -7.03 13.68
N GLY A 473 -13.89 -6.71 12.55
CA GLY A 473 -15.14 -7.35 12.11
C GLY A 473 -16.35 -7.06 13.00
N ALA A 474 -16.29 -6.05 13.88
CA ALA A 474 -17.42 -5.66 14.71
C ALA A 474 -18.56 -5.09 13.87
N ASP A 475 -19.79 -5.44 14.22
CA ASP A 475 -21.00 -4.83 13.68
C ASP A 475 -21.44 -3.70 14.62
N LEU A 476 -21.16 -2.47 14.19
CA LEU A 476 -21.44 -1.23 14.90
C LEU A 476 -22.53 -0.42 14.18
N GLU A 477 -23.37 -1.10 13.38
CA GLU A 477 -24.46 -0.45 12.65
C GLU A 477 -25.35 0.36 13.61
N LEU A 478 -25.61 1.62 13.26
CA LEU A 478 -26.46 2.54 14.02
C LEU A 478 -26.06 2.71 15.51
N ALA A 479 -24.85 2.32 15.91
CA ALA A 479 -24.35 2.51 17.26
C ALA A 479 -24.06 3.98 17.54
N ASP A 480 -24.25 4.41 18.79
CA ASP A 480 -23.85 5.77 19.20
C ASP A 480 -22.37 5.77 19.61
N LEU A 481 -21.51 6.27 18.72
CA LEU A 481 -20.07 6.43 18.94
C LEU A 481 -19.71 7.90 19.26
N SER A 482 -20.68 8.76 19.60
CA SER A 482 -20.43 10.19 19.76
C SER A 482 -19.38 10.46 20.85
N ASN A 483 -18.39 11.30 20.55
CA ASN A 483 -17.29 11.67 21.45
C ASN A 483 -16.44 10.49 21.96
N VAL A 484 -16.42 9.36 21.24
CA VAL A 484 -15.55 8.21 21.58
C VAL A 484 -14.10 8.52 21.23
N ASP A 485 -13.18 8.06 22.07
CA ASP A 485 -11.74 8.00 21.77
C ASP A 485 -11.39 6.64 21.15
N LEU A 486 -11.14 6.60 19.84
CA LEU A 486 -10.66 5.46 19.06
C LEU A 486 -9.17 5.55 18.75
N THR A 487 -8.39 6.40 19.45
CA THR A 487 -6.97 6.59 19.17
C THR A 487 -6.24 5.24 19.14
N SER A 488 -5.58 4.93 18.02
CA SER A 488 -4.87 3.66 17.81
C SER A 488 -5.71 2.39 17.91
N ALA A 489 -7.04 2.49 17.83
CA ALA A 489 -7.94 1.34 17.78
C ALA A 489 -7.92 0.68 16.39
N ASP A 490 -8.20 -0.62 16.33
CA ASP A 490 -8.30 -1.39 15.09
C ASP A 490 -9.77 -1.74 14.80
N LEU A 491 -10.32 -1.17 13.74
CA LEU A 491 -11.68 -1.39 13.25
C LEU A 491 -11.68 -2.09 11.89
N SER A 492 -10.62 -2.83 11.55
CA SER A 492 -10.51 -3.49 10.26
C SER A 492 -11.71 -4.42 9.99
N ASN A 493 -12.31 -4.33 8.79
CA ASN A 493 -13.52 -5.05 8.39
C ASN A 493 -14.77 -4.78 9.27
N ALA A 494 -14.79 -3.76 10.12
CA ALA A 494 -15.97 -3.40 10.88
C ALA A 494 -17.04 -2.73 9.99
N THR A 495 -18.31 -2.85 10.39
CA THR A 495 -19.44 -2.14 9.78
C THR A 495 -19.86 -1.00 10.68
N ILE A 496 -19.84 0.23 10.19
CA ILE A 496 -20.25 1.45 10.93
C ILE A 496 -21.37 2.21 10.21
N THR A 497 -22.13 1.51 9.37
CA THR A 497 -23.29 2.04 8.64
C THR A 497 -24.26 2.73 9.60
N GLY A 498 -24.56 4.01 9.35
CA GLY A 498 -25.51 4.79 10.15
C GLY A 498 -25.09 5.12 11.60
N ALA A 499 -23.87 4.78 12.02
CA ALA A 499 -23.38 5.09 13.36
C ALA A 499 -23.26 6.61 13.60
N LEU A 500 -23.49 7.06 14.83
CA LEU A 500 -23.31 8.47 15.22
C LEU A 500 -21.83 8.72 15.54
N LEU A 501 -21.11 9.41 14.66
CA LEU A 501 -19.66 9.61 14.74
C LEU A 501 -19.25 11.01 15.25
N ALA A 502 -20.20 11.81 15.74
CA ALA A 502 -19.94 13.21 16.09
C ALA A 502 -18.91 13.34 17.22
N GLY A 503 -17.79 14.02 16.95
CA GLY A 503 -16.73 14.28 17.92
C GLY A 503 -15.79 13.10 18.16
N VAL A 504 -15.82 12.04 17.34
CA VAL A 504 -14.92 10.89 17.50
C VAL A 504 -13.47 11.29 17.25
N SER A 505 -12.55 10.87 18.12
CA SER A 505 -11.10 11.01 17.88
C SER A 505 -10.56 9.67 17.39
N ALA A 506 -9.89 9.65 16.24
CA ALA A 506 -9.42 8.41 15.63
C ALA A 506 -7.98 8.50 15.12
N ALA A 507 -7.14 9.25 15.84
CA ALA A 507 -5.73 9.39 15.49
C ALA A 507 -5.02 8.02 15.50
N ASN A 508 -4.32 7.69 14.43
CA ASN A 508 -3.63 6.41 14.20
C ASN A 508 -4.53 5.16 14.29
N ALA A 509 -5.86 5.31 14.20
CA ALA A 509 -6.79 4.19 14.15
C ALA A 509 -6.73 3.49 12.78
N VAL A 510 -7.09 2.21 12.72
CA VAL A 510 -7.12 1.41 11.50
C VAL A 510 -8.57 1.12 11.11
N PHE A 511 -8.96 1.55 9.91
CA PHE A 511 -10.29 1.37 9.30
C PHE A 511 -10.16 0.61 7.97
N ASP A 512 -9.17 -0.27 7.86
CA ASP A 512 -8.91 -1.01 6.63
C ASP A 512 -10.11 -1.90 6.25
N ALA A 513 -10.52 -1.84 4.98
CA ALA A 513 -11.71 -2.52 4.45
C ALA A 513 -13.01 -2.24 5.24
N VAL A 514 -13.12 -1.07 5.89
CA VAL A 514 -14.37 -0.64 6.53
C VAL A 514 -15.41 -0.29 5.46
N VAL A 515 -16.65 -0.69 5.74
CA VAL A 515 -17.81 -0.38 4.91
C VAL A 515 -18.55 0.81 5.51
N LEU A 516 -18.53 1.93 4.78
CA LEU A 516 -19.31 3.13 5.04
C LEU A 516 -20.45 3.23 4.02
N SER A 517 -21.54 2.51 4.27
CA SER A 517 -22.76 2.69 3.49
C SER A 517 -23.74 3.59 4.26
N CYS A 518 -24.51 4.40 3.55
CA CYS A 518 -25.72 5.01 4.12
C CYS A 518 -26.89 4.67 3.22
N GLU A 519 -28.03 4.33 3.81
CA GLU A 519 -29.28 4.15 3.08
C GLU A 519 -29.83 5.47 2.50
N THR A 520 -29.32 6.62 2.96
CA THR A 520 -29.74 7.96 2.48
C THR A 520 -28.53 8.80 2.07
N ALA A 521 -28.55 9.33 0.84
CA ALA A 521 -27.54 10.24 0.32
C ALA A 521 -27.94 11.72 0.56
N PRO A 522 -26.98 12.64 0.82
CA PRO A 522 -25.54 12.39 0.92
C PRO A 522 -25.12 11.79 2.27
N CYS A 523 -24.24 10.79 2.20
CA CYS A 523 -23.64 10.10 3.34
C CYS A 523 -22.39 10.91 3.76
N GLN A 524 -22.44 11.57 4.92
CA GLN A 524 -21.34 12.42 5.43
C GLN A 524 -20.83 11.92 6.79
N ALA A 525 -20.69 10.61 6.94
CA ALA A 525 -20.28 9.98 8.20
C ALA A 525 -18.89 10.47 8.65
N VAL A 526 -17.98 10.68 7.69
CA VAL A 526 -16.61 11.15 7.93
C VAL A 526 -16.56 12.55 8.57
N SER A 527 -17.52 13.41 8.29
CA SER A 527 -17.57 14.76 8.88
C SER A 527 -17.79 14.77 10.40
N GLY A 528 -18.21 13.63 10.98
CA GLY A 528 -18.34 13.48 12.42
C GLY A 528 -17.01 13.43 13.17
N PHE A 529 -15.93 12.99 12.53
CA PHE A 529 -14.63 12.83 13.19
C PHE A 529 -14.03 14.20 13.55
N SER A 530 -13.43 14.26 14.75
CA SER A 530 -12.67 15.42 15.23
C SER A 530 -11.23 15.43 14.71
N ASP A 531 -10.68 14.25 14.40
CA ASP A 531 -9.32 14.02 13.93
C ASP A 531 -9.20 12.64 13.28
N LEU A 532 -8.41 12.55 12.20
CA LEU A 532 -8.05 11.34 11.46
C LEU A 532 -6.54 11.24 11.18
N VAL A 533 -5.71 12.02 11.89
CA VAL A 533 -4.25 12.05 11.74
C VAL A 533 -3.65 10.66 11.89
N GLY A 534 -2.88 10.25 10.89
CA GLY A 534 -2.18 8.95 10.86
C GLY A 534 -3.09 7.74 10.75
N SER A 535 -4.40 7.90 10.57
CA SER A 535 -5.33 6.78 10.43
C SER A 535 -5.13 6.03 9.11
N SER A 536 -5.43 4.73 9.11
CA SER A 536 -5.36 3.86 7.94
C SER A 536 -6.75 3.52 7.44
N TRP A 537 -6.95 3.59 6.13
CA TRP A 537 -8.24 3.33 5.47
C TRP A 537 -8.03 2.46 4.22
N VAL A 538 -7.03 1.57 4.26
CA VAL A 538 -6.60 0.81 3.09
C VAL A 538 -7.74 -0.07 2.59
N GLY A 539 -8.07 0.05 1.30
CA GLY A 539 -9.16 -0.73 0.69
C GLY A 539 -10.58 -0.38 1.17
N GLY A 540 -10.76 0.69 1.96
CA GLY A 540 -12.10 1.13 2.39
C GLY A 540 -12.93 1.76 1.27
N ASP A 541 -14.26 1.66 1.37
CA ASP A 541 -15.18 2.36 0.46
C ASP A 541 -15.58 3.72 1.04
N LEU A 542 -14.97 4.79 0.50
CA LEU A 542 -15.13 6.18 0.97
C LEU A 542 -15.84 7.05 -0.08
N GLY A 543 -16.45 6.45 -1.11
CA GLY A 543 -17.06 7.18 -2.21
C GLY A 543 -18.09 8.21 -1.74
N GLY A 544 -17.97 9.45 -2.22
CA GLY A 544 -18.93 10.53 -1.92
C GLY A 544 -18.85 11.15 -0.52
N GLN A 545 -17.90 10.73 0.33
CA GLN A 545 -17.75 11.28 1.69
C GLN A 545 -17.16 12.69 1.69
N ASP A 546 -17.44 13.44 2.76
CA ASP A 546 -16.93 14.80 2.97
C ASP A 546 -15.77 14.80 3.97
N PHE A 547 -14.56 15.05 3.47
CA PHE A 547 -13.31 15.20 4.23
C PHE A 547 -12.93 16.68 4.43
N SER A 548 -13.84 17.61 4.12
CA SER A 548 -13.54 19.04 4.18
C SER A 548 -13.16 19.49 5.60
N ASP A 549 -12.20 20.41 5.68
CA ASP A 549 -11.69 21.02 6.92
C ASP A 549 -11.07 20.05 7.96
N LEU A 550 -10.86 18.78 7.62
CA LEU A 550 -10.24 17.79 8.51
C LEU A 550 -8.70 17.82 8.48
N ASP A 551 -8.09 17.49 9.62
CA ASP A 551 -6.67 17.14 9.69
C ASP A 551 -6.49 15.65 9.35
N LEU A 552 -5.88 15.41 8.19
CA LEU A 552 -5.64 14.11 7.60
C LEU A 552 -4.12 13.88 7.45
N THR A 553 -3.33 14.57 8.30
CA THR A 553 -1.87 14.46 8.26
C THR A 553 -1.45 13.01 8.44
N GLY A 554 -0.77 12.45 7.45
CA GLY A 554 -0.28 11.06 7.49
C GLY A 554 -1.36 9.99 7.30
N ILE A 555 -2.57 10.34 6.84
CA ILE A 555 -3.61 9.34 6.53
C ILE A 555 -3.12 8.37 5.45
N ASP A 556 -3.46 7.09 5.56
CA ASP A 556 -3.17 6.06 4.56
C ASP A 556 -4.45 5.68 3.81
N LEU A 557 -4.52 6.04 2.53
CA LEU A 557 -5.67 5.80 1.64
C LEU A 557 -5.33 4.84 0.51
N ARG A 558 -4.27 4.03 0.62
CA ARG A 558 -3.88 3.10 -0.46
C ARG A 558 -5.03 2.14 -0.79
N ASN A 559 -5.33 1.96 -2.07
CA ASN A 559 -6.41 1.11 -2.57
C ASN A 559 -7.85 1.44 -2.08
N ALA A 560 -8.07 2.51 -1.30
CA ALA A 560 -9.41 2.97 -0.93
C ALA A 560 -10.19 3.54 -2.13
N ASN A 561 -11.51 3.36 -2.18
CA ASN A 561 -12.35 4.09 -3.14
C ASN A 561 -12.63 5.50 -2.63
N ILE A 562 -12.02 6.51 -3.26
CA ILE A 562 -12.23 7.92 -2.91
C ILE A 562 -12.95 8.72 -4.00
N GLN A 563 -13.69 8.07 -4.89
CA GLN A 563 -14.40 8.77 -5.97
C GLN A 563 -15.51 9.67 -5.42
N GLY A 564 -15.63 10.89 -5.95
CA GLY A 564 -16.66 11.85 -5.55
C GLY A 564 -16.52 12.42 -4.14
N THR A 565 -15.39 12.19 -3.47
CA THR A 565 -15.09 12.78 -2.15
C THR A 565 -14.80 14.28 -2.23
N LEU A 566 -15.07 15.00 -1.13
CA LEU A 566 -14.81 16.43 -1.00
C LEU A 566 -13.63 16.69 -0.04
N TRP A 567 -12.67 17.54 -0.45
CA TRP A 567 -11.41 17.77 0.29
C TRP A 567 -11.16 19.24 0.64
N SER A 568 -12.17 20.11 0.50
CA SER A 568 -11.98 21.55 0.64
C SER A 568 -11.46 21.91 2.03
N GLY A 569 -10.37 22.67 2.11
CA GLY A 569 -9.79 23.11 3.38
C GLY A 569 -9.00 22.05 4.15
N SER A 570 -8.98 20.79 3.70
CA SER A 570 -8.32 19.68 4.40
C SER A 570 -6.78 19.80 4.46
N ILE A 571 -6.17 19.17 5.47
CA ILE A 571 -4.71 19.08 5.66
C ILE A 571 -4.26 17.66 5.30
N LEU A 572 -3.55 17.51 4.19
CA LEU A 572 -3.06 16.23 3.63
C LEU A 572 -1.54 16.07 3.76
N THR A 573 -0.93 16.76 4.71
CA THR A 573 0.52 16.69 4.92
C THR A 573 0.95 15.24 5.17
N ARG A 574 1.85 14.70 4.34
CA ARG A 574 2.31 13.30 4.40
C ARG A 574 1.23 12.23 4.21
N ALA A 575 0.06 12.58 3.66
CA ALA A 575 -0.98 11.61 3.30
C ALA A 575 -0.49 10.64 2.19
N ASP A 576 -1.00 9.42 2.18
CA ASP A 576 -0.62 8.37 1.22
C ASP A 576 -1.78 8.02 0.28
N PHE A 577 -1.66 8.45 -0.97
CA PHE A 577 -2.56 8.16 -2.09
C PHE A 577 -1.93 7.18 -3.10
N SER A 578 -0.95 6.38 -2.69
CA SER A 578 -0.23 5.51 -3.62
C SER A 578 -1.16 4.48 -4.28
N GLY A 579 -1.01 4.29 -5.59
CA GLY A 579 -1.82 3.39 -6.42
C GLY A 579 -3.23 3.91 -6.75
N GLN A 580 -3.60 5.11 -6.29
CA GLN A 580 -4.96 5.63 -6.46
C GLN A 580 -5.26 6.10 -7.89
N ASN A 581 -6.50 5.85 -8.32
CA ASN A 581 -7.06 6.57 -9.46
C ASN A 581 -7.66 7.89 -8.97
N LEU A 582 -6.92 9.00 -9.11
CA LEU A 582 -7.39 10.34 -8.73
C LEU A 582 -8.05 11.08 -9.89
N SER A 583 -8.39 10.39 -10.99
CA SER A 583 -9.04 11.01 -12.13
C SER A 583 -10.39 11.62 -11.72
N GLY A 584 -10.50 12.95 -11.76
CA GLY A 584 -11.72 13.66 -11.39
C GLY A 584 -11.89 13.95 -9.89
N VAL A 585 -10.94 13.54 -9.04
CA VAL A 585 -10.91 13.96 -7.62
C VAL A 585 -10.41 15.41 -7.55
N ASP A 586 -11.20 16.28 -6.92
CA ASP A 586 -10.85 17.70 -6.78
C ASP A 586 -10.03 17.95 -5.50
N LEU A 587 -8.71 18.08 -5.67
CA LEU A 587 -7.79 18.51 -4.61
C LEU A 587 -7.45 20.01 -4.72
N SER A 588 -8.20 20.80 -5.50
CA SER A 588 -7.87 22.18 -5.83
C SER A 588 -8.10 23.19 -4.72
N GLN A 589 -8.69 22.77 -3.59
CA GLN A 589 -8.98 23.59 -2.41
C GLN A 589 -8.34 23.03 -1.13
N VAL A 590 -7.38 22.10 -1.23
CA VAL A 590 -6.67 21.58 -0.05
C VAL A 590 -5.80 22.67 0.57
N SER A 591 -5.72 22.70 1.90
CA SER A 591 -4.97 23.72 2.66
C SER A 591 -3.47 23.41 2.70
N GLN A 592 -3.10 22.13 2.87
CA GLN A 592 -1.71 21.67 2.96
C GLN A 592 -1.59 20.28 2.35
N ILE A 593 -0.51 20.01 1.62
CA ILE A 593 -0.28 18.70 0.98
C ILE A 593 1.21 18.30 0.97
N ALA A 594 2.06 19.05 1.67
CA ALA A 594 3.50 18.85 1.66
C ALA A 594 3.87 17.42 2.12
N GLY A 595 4.79 16.79 1.40
CA GLY A 595 5.23 15.42 1.68
C GLY A 595 4.21 14.31 1.41
N ALA A 596 3.04 14.61 0.83
CA ALA A 596 2.08 13.58 0.42
C ALA A 596 2.69 12.62 -0.62
N ARG A 597 2.18 11.39 -0.69
CA ARG A 597 2.63 10.35 -1.63
C ARG A 597 1.53 10.04 -2.63
N PHE A 598 1.91 10.03 -3.90
CA PHE A 598 1.09 9.75 -5.06
C PHE A 598 1.76 8.68 -5.93
N GLU A 599 2.47 7.72 -5.32
CA GLU A 599 3.25 6.75 -6.07
C GLU A 599 2.33 5.92 -6.99
N GLY A 600 2.59 5.95 -8.30
CA GLY A 600 1.76 5.27 -9.30
C GLY A 600 0.34 5.82 -9.45
N ALA A 601 0.00 6.95 -8.81
CA ALA A 601 -1.34 7.52 -8.90
C ALA A 601 -1.59 8.18 -10.26
N SER A 602 -2.84 8.18 -10.71
CA SER A 602 -3.25 8.89 -11.93
C SER A 602 -3.91 10.22 -11.57
N LEU A 603 -3.26 11.35 -11.88
CA LEU A 603 -3.83 12.70 -11.71
C LEU A 603 -4.31 13.28 -13.05
N THR A 604 -4.62 12.42 -14.02
CA THR A 604 -5.07 12.86 -15.34
C THR A 604 -6.43 13.52 -15.26
N CYS A 605 -6.53 14.72 -15.80
CA CYS A 605 -7.80 15.41 -15.96
C CYS A 605 -8.61 14.83 -17.11
N ALA A 606 -9.95 14.82 -16.96
CA ALA A 606 -10.87 14.45 -18.03
C ALA A 606 -10.88 15.50 -19.15
N SER A 607 -9.98 15.29 -20.11
CA SER A 607 -9.98 15.61 -21.54
C SER A 607 -10.47 16.94 -22.14
N ASP A 608 -10.84 18.04 -21.46
CA ASP A 608 -11.21 19.25 -22.24
C ASP A 608 -10.98 20.67 -21.68
N GLU A 609 -10.57 20.92 -20.43
CA GLU A 609 -10.22 22.28 -19.99
C GLU A 609 -9.06 22.27 -18.98
N THR A 610 -8.45 23.45 -18.74
CA THR A 610 -7.38 23.70 -17.75
C THR A 610 -7.80 23.20 -16.36
N CYS A 611 -7.61 21.91 -16.13
CA CYS A 611 -7.85 21.27 -14.87
C CYS A 611 -6.50 21.19 -14.17
N ASP A 612 -6.43 21.95 -13.09
CA ASP A 612 -5.31 21.93 -12.18
C ASP A 612 -5.84 21.25 -10.91
N PRO A 613 -5.68 19.92 -10.77
CA PRO A 613 -6.20 19.19 -9.62
C PRO A 613 -5.56 19.69 -8.32
N LEU A 614 -4.49 20.49 -8.39
CA LEU A 614 -3.73 21.01 -7.26
C LEU A 614 -3.76 22.56 -7.23
N ALA A 615 -4.77 23.22 -7.80
CA ALA A 615 -4.75 24.67 -8.03
C ALA A 615 -4.43 25.55 -6.79
N SER A 616 -4.94 25.20 -5.60
CA SER A 616 -4.62 25.91 -4.34
C SER A 616 -3.28 25.53 -3.74
N ALA A 617 -2.71 24.39 -4.12
CA ALA A 617 -1.49 23.85 -3.53
C ALA A 617 -0.28 24.64 -4.03
N THR A 618 0.13 25.62 -3.24
CA THR A 618 1.31 26.45 -3.52
C THR A 618 2.60 25.80 -3.03
N ASP A 619 2.52 25.01 -1.94
CA ASP A 619 3.63 24.26 -1.36
C ASP A 619 3.47 22.75 -1.61
N LEU A 620 4.32 22.23 -2.49
CA LEU A 620 4.46 20.81 -2.84
C LEU A 620 5.86 20.28 -2.44
N THR A 621 6.48 20.89 -1.43
CA THR A 621 7.79 20.48 -0.92
C THR A 621 7.76 19.02 -0.49
N GLY A 622 8.73 18.25 -1.00
CA GLY A 622 8.92 16.83 -0.66
C GLY A 622 7.80 15.88 -1.09
N VAL A 623 6.83 16.33 -1.90
CA VAL A 623 5.75 15.47 -2.38
C VAL A 623 6.32 14.38 -3.30
N GLY A 624 5.89 13.14 -3.10
CA GLY A 624 6.33 11.97 -3.87
C GLY A 624 5.36 11.64 -4.98
N PHE A 625 5.72 11.91 -6.23
CA PHE A 625 5.00 11.58 -7.46
C PHE A 625 5.63 10.41 -8.23
N GLN A 626 6.35 9.52 -7.55
CA GLN A 626 7.11 8.46 -8.21
C GLN A 626 6.19 7.57 -9.07
N GLY A 627 6.49 7.41 -10.37
CA GLY A 627 5.67 6.62 -11.30
C GLY A 627 4.26 7.18 -11.57
N ALA A 628 3.92 8.37 -11.09
CA ALA A 628 2.60 8.97 -11.29
C ALA A 628 2.39 9.39 -12.75
N THR A 629 1.13 9.39 -13.19
CA THR A 629 0.73 9.95 -14.49
C THR A 629 0.34 11.42 -14.33
N LEU A 630 1.17 12.32 -14.86
CA LEU A 630 1.09 13.78 -14.70
C LEU A 630 1.11 14.53 -16.05
N ASP A 631 0.72 13.85 -17.15
CA ASP A 631 0.69 14.44 -18.50
C ASP A 631 -0.17 15.71 -18.53
N GLY A 632 0.42 16.82 -18.95
CA GLY A 632 -0.23 18.13 -19.06
C GLY A 632 -0.56 18.84 -17.74
N VAL A 633 -0.17 18.30 -16.57
CA VAL A 633 -0.45 18.92 -15.28
C VAL A 633 0.32 20.23 -15.11
N SER A 634 -0.34 21.25 -14.55
CA SER A 634 0.27 22.54 -14.21
C SER A 634 0.87 22.50 -12.81
N PHE A 635 2.14 22.87 -12.70
CA PHE A 635 2.92 23.12 -11.48
C PHE A 635 3.46 24.56 -11.43
N ARG A 636 2.86 25.46 -12.20
CA ARG A 636 3.34 26.83 -12.40
C ARG A 636 3.45 27.60 -11.08
N ASN A 637 4.59 28.26 -10.85
CA ASN A 637 4.88 29.07 -9.66
C ASN A 637 4.74 28.33 -8.31
N ARG A 638 4.98 27.02 -8.26
CA ARG A 638 4.91 26.22 -7.02
C ARG A 638 6.26 25.99 -6.36
N GLU A 639 6.25 25.77 -5.04
CA GLU A 639 7.41 25.26 -4.30
C GLU A 639 7.45 23.72 -4.43
N LEU A 640 8.49 23.20 -5.07
CA LEU A 640 8.71 21.79 -5.40
C LEU A 640 10.05 21.28 -4.84
N ALA A 641 10.59 21.96 -3.83
CA ALA A 641 11.88 21.60 -3.27
C ALA A 641 11.88 20.14 -2.76
N GLY A 642 12.81 19.33 -3.25
CA GLY A 642 12.94 17.91 -2.91
C GLY A 642 11.77 17.01 -3.34
N ALA A 643 10.85 17.48 -4.21
CA ALA A 643 9.78 16.64 -4.74
C ALA A 643 10.34 15.48 -5.59
N ASP A 644 9.72 14.31 -5.51
CA ASP A 644 10.17 13.11 -6.23
C ASP A 644 9.25 12.79 -7.42
N PHE A 645 9.71 13.09 -8.62
CA PHE A 645 9.07 12.78 -9.90
C PHE A 645 9.71 11.58 -10.61
N SER A 646 10.50 10.75 -9.92
CA SER A 646 11.21 9.65 -10.59
C SER A 646 10.23 8.67 -11.24
N LEU A 647 10.56 8.18 -12.44
CA LEU A 647 9.68 7.31 -13.25
C LEU A 647 8.31 7.91 -13.63
N ALA A 648 8.01 9.16 -13.28
CA ALA A 648 6.72 9.79 -13.58
C ALA A 648 6.59 10.14 -15.07
N ASP A 649 5.34 10.19 -15.54
CA ASP A 649 5.01 10.71 -16.87
C ASP A 649 4.65 12.21 -16.76
N LEU A 650 5.60 13.07 -17.11
CA LEU A 650 5.51 14.54 -17.05
C LEU A 650 5.43 15.17 -18.45
N ARG A 651 5.00 14.42 -19.46
CA ARG A 651 4.90 14.93 -20.82
C ARG A 651 3.97 16.14 -20.88
N GLY A 652 4.44 17.22 -21.50
CA GLY A 652 3.69 18.48 -21.61
C GLY A 652 3.36 19.22 -20.30
N ALA A 653 3.89 18.79 -19.14
CA ALA A 653 3.63 19.46 -17.87
C ALA A 653 4.19 20.90 -17.83
N ASP A 654 3.50 21.84 -17.16
CA ASP A 654 3.93 23.24 -17.02
C ASP A 654 4.52 23.52 -15.64
N LEU A 655 5.84 23.57 -15.51
CA LEU A 655 6.52 23.90 -14.26
C LEU A 655 6.93 25.38 -14.19
N ALA A 656 6.53 26.23 -15.15
CA ALA A 656 7.13 27.57 -15.28
C ALA A 656 7.07 28.41 -13.99
N GLY A 657 8.21 29.00 -13.63
CA GLY A 657 8.37 29.82 -12.43
C GLY A 657 8.41 29.05 -11.11
N ALA A 658 8.39 27.72 -11.11
CA ALA A 658 8.48 26.91 -9.90
C ALA A 658 9.89 26.91 -9.27
N THR A 659 9.95 26.61 -7.97
CA THR A 659 11.20 26.36 -7.24
C THR A 659 11.35 24.85 -7.05
N ALA A 660 12.12 24.17 -7.90
CA ALA A 660 12.29 22.72 -7.90
C ALA A 660 13.73 22.31 -7.51
N THR A 661 14.28 22.97 -6.48
CA THR A 661 15.62 22.68 -5.98
C THR A 661 15.69 21.27 -5.39
N GLU A 662 16.73 20.51 -5.72
CA GLU A 662 16.92 19.11 -5.27
C GLU A 662 15.78 18.14 -5.67
N ALA A 663 14.86 18.55 -6.56
CA ALA A 663 13.80 17.68 -7.05
C ALA A 663 14.37 16.53 -7.91
N ASN A 664 13.71 15.37 -7.86
CA ASN A 664 14.16 14.15 -8.51
C ASN A 664 13.30 13.82 -9.74
N PHE A 665 13.82 14.03 -10.95
CA PHE A 665 13.21 13.67 -12.24
C PHE A 665 13.84 12.42 -12.87
N SER A 666 14.58 11.61 -12.10
CA SER A 666 15.34 10.49 -12.63
C SER A 666 14.44 9.47 -13.33
N ALA A 667 14.81 9.09 -14.55
CA ALA A 667 14.03 8.18 -15.42
C ALA A 667 12.58 8.61 -15.70
N ALA A 668 12.22 9.88 -15.46
CA ALA A 668 10.92 10.42 -15.82
C ALA A 668 10.82 10.66 -17.34
N SER A 669 9.58 10.64 -17.87
CA SER A 669 9.30 11.08 -19.24
C SER A 669 8.95 12.57 -19.24
N VAL A 670 9.84 13.43 -19.76
CA VAL A 670 9.68 14.89 -19.68
C VAL A 670 9.55 15.57 -21.05
N ALA A 671 9.13 14.83 -22.08
CA ALA A 671 9.01 15.37 -23.42
C ALA A 671 7.99 16.53 -23.46
N GLY A 672 8.42 17.69 -23.95
CA GLY A 672 7.57 18.88 -24.05
C GLY A 672 7.30 19.61 -22.72
N ILE A 673 8.00 19.26 -21.64
CA ILE A 673 7.91 19.96 -20.35
C ILE A 673 8.29 21.45 -20.49
N ASN A 674 7.57 22.33 -19.78
CA ASN A 674 7.91 23.75 -19.71
C ASN A 674 8.66 24.06 -18.41
N LEU A 675 9.96 24.34 -18.49
CA LEU A 675 10.81 24.69 -17.35
C LEU A 675 11.18 26.19 -17.31
N GLY A 676 10.46 27.04 -18.06
CA GLY A 676 10.76 28.47 -18.13
C GLY A 676 10.69 29.17 -16.77
N GLY A 677 11.78 29.79 -16.32
CA GLY A 677 11.86 30.49 -15.03
C GLY A 677 11.97 29.58 -13.82
N VAL A 678 12.22 28.28 -13.99
CA VAL A 678 12.33 27.33 -12.86
C VAL A 678 13.71 27.40 -12.22
N ASN A 679 13.80 27.30 -10.89
CA ASN A 679 15.06 27.05 -10.20
C ASN A 679 15.26 25.53 -9.98
N LEU A 680 16.24 24.94 -10.67
CA LEU A 680 16.55 23.50 -10.68
C LEU A 680 17.91 23.19 -10.03
N ALA A 681 18.41 24.06 -9.15
CA ALA A 681 19.66 23.82 -8.45
C ALA A 681 19.62 22.49 -7.66
N GLY A 682 20.63 21.63 -7.87
CA GLY A 682 20.74 20.31 -7.26
C GLY A 682 19.74 19.25 -7.76
N ALA A 683 18.88 19.57 -8.73
CA ALA A 683 17.89 18.64 -9.26
C ALA A 683 18.55 17.43 -9.96
N ARG A 684 17.85 16.29 -9.98
CA ARG A 684 18.34 15.03 -10.55
C ARG A 684 17.55 14.67 -11.80
N PHE A 685 18.25 14.33 -12.86
CA PHE A 685 17.75 13.89 -14.16
C PHE A 685 18.48 12.63 -14.62
N ASP A 686 18.87 11.77 -13.66
CA ASP A 686 19.65 10.57 -13.96
C ASP A 686 18.81 9.65 -14.86
N SER A 687 19.36 9.23 -16.02
CA SER A 687 18.68 8.40 -17.03
C SER A 687 17.36 8.96 -17.57
N THR A 688 17.13 10.27 -17.46
CA THR A 688 15.94 10.95 -18.00
C THR A 688 16.05 11.11 -19.52
N ASP A 689 14.92 10.91 -20.22
CA ASP A 689 14.79 11.18 -21.66
C ASP A 689 13.94 12.44 -21.89
N PHE A 690 14.52 13.41 -22.59
CA PHE A 690 13.87 14.68 -22.94
C PHE A 690 13.05 14.61 -24.24
N GLY A 691 13.08 13.48 -24.95
CA GLY A 691 12.30 13.24 -26.18
C GLY A 691 12.82 14.00 -27.40
N CYS A 692 14.09 14.36 -27.40
CA CYS A 692 14.71 15.21 -28.43
C CYS A 692 15.42 14.35 -29.47
N SER A 693 15.50 14.84 -30.71
CA SER A 693 16.13 14.09 -31.80
C SER A 693 16.67 15.02 -32.88
N SER A 694 17.40 14.48 -33.86
CA SER A 694 17.90 15.24 -35.01
C SER A 694 16.78 15.92 -35.80
N ASP A 695 15.61 15.28 -35.89
CA ASP A 695 14.46 15.76 -36.65
C ASP A 695 13.63 16.78 -35.83
N SER A 696 13.70 16.68 -34.50
CA SER A 696 13.02 17.58 -33.56
C SER A 696 13.96 17.99 -32.41
N PRO A 697 14.94 18.89 -32.65
CA PRO A 697 15.75 19.46 -31.59
C PRO A 697 14.88 20.27 -30.62
N CYS A 698 15.27 20.30 -29.35
CA CYS A 698 14.48 20.87 -28.28
C CYS A 698 15.32 21.79 -27.39
N ALA A 699 14.67 22.67 -26.62
CA ALA A 699 15.31 23.56 -25.65
C ALA A 699 14.56 23.53 -24.31
N PRO A 700 14.54 22.38 -23.60
CA PRO A 700 13.76 22.22 -22.37
C PRO A 700 14.21 23.18 -21.26
N PHE A 701 15.48 23.60 -21.28
CA PHE A 701 16.06 24.49 -20.28
C PHE A 701 16.01 25.98 -20.65
N ALA A 702 15.29 26.35 -21.70
CA ALA A 702 15.17 27.75 -22.09
C ALA A 702 14.51 28.57 -20.98
N GLY A 703 15.20 29.62 -20.52
CA GLY A 703 14.72 30.50 -19.46
C GLY A 703 14.81 29.92 -18.04
N VAL A 704 15.41 28.75 -17.82
CA VAL A 704 15.68 28.19 -16.48
C VAL A 704 16.59 29.14 -15.68
N LEU A 705 16.31 29.33 -14.39
CA LEU A 705 17.06 30.26 -13.53
C LEU A 705 18.43 29.72 -13.12
N SER A 706 18.53 28.44 -12.77
CA SER A 706 19.79 27.78 -12.44
C SER A 706 19.67 26.26 -12.52
N LEU A 707 20.74 25.60 -12.95
CA LEU A 707 20.99 24.16 -12.93
C LEU A 707 22.28 23.85 -12.10
N ALA A 708 22.70 24.75 -11.21
CA ALA A 708 23.90 24.55 -10.40
C ALA A 708 23.82 23.24 -9.60
N GLY A 709 24.84 22.40 -9.68
CA GLY A 709 24.90 21.11 -9.01
C GLY A 709 23.89 20.07 -9.50
N ALA A 710 23.14 20.35 -10.58
CA ALA A 710 22.18 19.39 -11.14
C ALA A 710 22.90 18.14 -11.68
N ARG A 711 22.21 16.99 -11.62
CA ARG A 711 22.75 15.70 -12.05
C ARG A 711 22.02 15.17 -13.26
N PHE A 712 22.76 14.74 -14.27
CA PHE A 712 22.29 14.23 -15.56
C PHE A 712 22.98 12.91 -15.90
N ARG A 713 23.27 12.05 -14.90
CA ARG A 713 24.08 10.86 -15.17
C ARG A 713 23.36 9.92 -16.12
N ALA A 714 24.03 9.52 -17.19
CA ALA A 714 23.46 8.68 -18.24
C ALA A 714 22.14 9.21 -18.86
N ALA A 715 21.88 10.52 -18.75
CA ALA A 715 20.70 11.14 -19.34
C ALA A 715 20.77 11.19 -20.87
N GLY A 716 19.60 11.11 -21.53
CA GLY A 716 19.44 11.30 -22.97
C GLY A 716 19.36 12.80 -23.30
N LEU A 717 20.52 13.42 -23.54
CA LEU A 717 20.66 14.85 -23.84
C LEU A 717 20.99 15.10 -25.33
N GLU A 718 20.58 14.18 -26.20
CA GLU A 718 20.81 14.27 -27.64
C GLU A 718 20.00 15.39 -28.27
N TYR A 719 20.67 16.25 -29.05
CA TYR A 719 20.08 17.42 -29.71
C TYR A 719 19.36 18.39 -28.76
N VAL A 720 19.70 18.35 -27.47
CA VAL A 720 19.25 19.32 -26.47
C VAL A 720 20.03 20.62 -26.61
N ARG A 721 19.32 21.74 -26.58
CA ARG A 721 19.91 23.07 -26.51
C ARG A 721 19.88 23.58 -25.07
N PHE A 722 21.07 23.75 -24.51
CA PHE A 722 21.31 24.53 -23.29
C PHE A 722 21.53 25.98 -23.70
N GLU A 723 20.55 26.84 -23.44
CA GLU A 723 20.56 28.23 -23.88
C GLU A 723 20.24 29.17 -22.71
N GLY A 724 21.21 30.04 -22.38
CA GLY A 724 20.97 31.18 -21.50
C GLY A 724 20.51 32.40 -22.29
N ASP A 725 19.48 33.10 -21.79
CA ASP A 725 18.95 34.32 -22.41
C ASP A 725 19.90 35.52 -22.19
N SER A 726 19.50 36.51 -21.39
CA SER A 726 20.32 37.67 -21.06
C SER A 726 21.43 37.38 -20.05
N VAL A 727 21.36 36.22 -19.38
CA VAL A 727 22.30 35.74 -18.37
C VAL A 727 22.74 34.33 -18.77
N PRO A 728 24.01 33.95 -18.59
CA PRO A 728 24.44 32.59 -18.86
C PRO A 728 23.60 31.57 -18.09
N LEU A 729 23.25 30.47 -18.73
CA LEU A 729 22.62 29.34 -18.04
C LEU A 729 23.65 28.71 -17.10
N ASP A 730 23.33 28.70 -15.82
CA ASP A 730 24.21 28.23 -14.75
C ASP A 730 24.18 26.70 -14.66
N LEU A 731 25.24 26.06 -15.15
CA LEU A 731 25.54 24.63 -15.01
C LEU A 731 26.74 24.40 -14.08
N THR A 732 27.03 25.33 -13.17
CA THR A 732 28.19 25.21 -12.29
C THR A 732 28.09 23.95 -11.43
N GLU A 733 29.18 23.18 -11.35
CA GLU A 733 29.28 21.92 -10.60
C GLU A 733 28.25 20.84 -10.99
N ALA A 734 27.57 21.00 -12.15
CA ALA A 734 26.63 19.99 -12.65
C ALA A 734 27.36 18.69 -13.05
N ASP A 735 26.71 17.54 -12.84
CA ASP A 735 27.26 16.22 -13.18
C ASP A 735 26.56 15.64 -14.41
N LEU A 736 27.19 15.74 -15.56
CA LEU A 736 26.75 15.18 -16.85
C LEU A 736 27.51 13.90 -17.22
N SER A 737 28.12 13.22 -16.23
CA SER A 737 28.90 12.01 -16.51
C SER A 737 28.05 10.92 -17.16
N GLN A 738 28.64 10.23 -18.15
CA GLN A 738 27.99 9.17 -18.94
C GLN A 738 26.77 9.60 -19.77
N ALA A 739 26.40 10.88 -19.79
CA ALA A 739 25.28 11.36 -20.60
C ALA A 739 25.53 11.20 -22.11
N ASN A 740 24.46 11.13 -22.90
CA ASN A 740 24.54 11.24 -24.36
C ASN A 740 24.34 12.69 -24.78
N LEU A 741 25.40 13.37 -25.22
CA LEU A 741 25.41 14.76 -25.67
C LEU A 741 25.45 14.89 -27.19
N THR A 742 25.09 13.84 -27.93
CA THR A 742 25.12 13.85 -29.41
C THR A 742 24.36 15.06 -29.97
N GLY A 743 25.06 15.96 -30.67
CA GLY A 743 24.46 17.15 -31.27
C GLY A 743 23.94 18.20 -30.27
N ALA A 744 24.26 18.08 -28.98
CA ALA A 744 23.86 19.05 -27.96
C ALA A 744 24.52 20.42 -28.20
N GLN A 745 23.79 21.50 -27.92
CA GLN A 745 24.27 22.87 -28.12
C GLN A 745 24.37 23.59 -26.79
N PHE A 746 25.54 24.15 -26.48
CA PHE A 746 25.75 24.99 -25.29
C PHE A 746 25.97 26.44 -25.71
N LEU A 747 24.91 27.26 -25.57
CA LEU A 747 24.87 28.65 -25.98
C LEU A 747 24.71 29.55 -24.76
N ASN A 748 25.73 30.38 -24.47
CA ASN A 748 25.73 31.26 -23.31
C ASN A 748 25.51 30.47 -22.00
N VAL A 749 26.47 29.58 -21.68
CA VAL A 749 26.38 28.64 -20.56
C VAL A 749 27.60 28.79 -19.66
N ASP A 750 27.43 28.81 -18.34
CA ASP A 750 28.53 28.71 -17.38
C ASP A 750 28.58 27.30 -16.79
N ALA A 751 29.56 26.49 -17.25
CA ALA A 751 29.74 25.09 -16.85
C ALA A 751 31.02 24.91 -16.00
N LEU A 752 31.32 25.88 -15.13
CA LEU A 752 32.50 25.85 -14.26
C LEU A 752 32.39 24.71 -13.25
N GLY A 753 33.43 23.88 -13.15
CA GLY A 753 33.44 22.70 -12.27
C GLY A 753 32.48 21.59 -12.70
N ALA A 754 31.82 21.70 -13.85
CA ALA A 754 30.91 20.67 -14.35
C ALA A 754 31.68 19.40 -14.75
N ARG A 755 31.06 18.24 -14.55
CA ARG A 755 31.64 16.93 -14.86
C ARG A 755 31.03 16.35 -16.12
N PHE A 756 31.87 16.09 -17.10
CA PHE A 756 31.57 15.48 -18.39
C PHE A 756 32.36 14.17 -18.55
N ASP A 757 32.56 13.43 -17.46
CA ASP A 757 33.37 12.21 -17.44
C ASP A 757 32.66 11.05 -18.16
N LEU A 758 33.42 10.17 -18.81
CA LEU A 758 32.91 8.93 -19.40
C LEU A 758 31.79 9.11 -20.45
N LEU A 759 31.74 10.26 -21.13
CA LEU A 759 30.74 10.51 -22.19
C LEU A 759 30.84 9.45 -23.30
N ALA A 760 29.70 8.82 -23.63
CA ALA A 760 29.63 7.74 -24.61
C ALA A 760 29.12 8.15 -26.00
N GLY A 761 28.53 9.35 -26.12
CA GLY A 761 27.98 9.86 -27.37
C GLY A 761 28.05 11.38 -27.41
N VAL A 762 28.89 11.92 -28.29
CA VAL A 762 29.07 13.38 -28.46
C VAL A 762 28.89 13.78 -29.92
N CYS A 763 29.16 12.87 -30.85
CA CYS A 763 28.91 13.05 -32.28
C CYS A 763 28.03 11.94 -32.84
N GLY A 764 26.99 12.33 -33.58
CA GLY A 764 26.05 11.43 -34.24
C GLY A 764 26.59 10.89 -35.56
N GLY A 765 25.92 9.86 -36.09
CA GLY A 765 26.25 9.30 -37.42
C GLY A 765 25.93 10.24 -38.59
N ASP A 766 25.23 11.33 -38.33
CA ASP A 766 24.90 12.43 -39.23
C ASP A 766 26.00 13.52 -39.29
N GLY A 767 27.03 13.42 -38.46
CA GLY A 767 28.10 14.41 -38.33
C GLY A 767 27.77 15.57 -37.37
N SER A 768 26.63 15.52 -36.68
CA SER A 768 26.25 16.51 -35.67
C SER A 768 26.98 16.21 -34.36
N CYS A 769 28.03 16.98 -34.08
CA CYS A 769 28.76 16.94 -32.82
C CYS A 769 28.20 17.92 -31.80
N ALA A 770 28.43 17.66 -30.52
CA ALA A 770 28.15 18.64 -29.47
C ALA A 770 28.96 19.92 -29.69
N ASP A 771 28.33 21.07 -29.49
CA ASP A 771 28.93 22.38 -29.65
C ASP A 771 29.07 23.09 -28.30
N PHE A 772 30.32 23.24 -27.85
CA PHE A 772 30.66 23.96 -26.64
C PHE A 772 31.04 25.44 -26.89
N SER A 773 30.87 25.97 -28.10
CA SER A 773 31.35 27.31 -28.51
C SER A 773 30.78 28.46 -27.66
N GLY A 774 29.61 28.29 -27.03
CA GLY A 774 29.03 29.25 -26.07
C GLY A 774 29.22 28.92 -24.58
N ALA A 775 29.95 27.85 -24.22
CA ALA A 775 30.16 27.45 -22.82
C ALA A 775 31.47 28.02 -22.20
N THR A 776 31.39 28.48 -20.96
CA THR A 776 32.54 28.74 -20.07
C THR A 776 32.89 27.44 -19.34
N LEU A 777 34.07 26.88 -19.61
CA LEU A 777 34.50 25.57 -19.06
C LEU A 777 35.55 25.68 -17.95
N SER A 778 36.20 26.84 -17.82
CA SER A 778 37.14 27.12 -16.74
C SER A 778 37.26 28.63 -16.52
N ASP A 779 37.44 29.01 -15.26
CA ASP A 779 37.89 30.34 -14.84
C ASP A 779 39.34 30.30 -14.30
N GLY A 780 39.97 29.12 -14.29
CA GLY A 780 41.27 28.83 -13.65
C GLY A 780 41.18 28.51 -12.15
N VAL A 781 39.98 28.43 -11.57
CA VAL A 781 39.75 28.00 -10.18
C VAL A 781 38.82 26.79 -10.12
N ARG A 782 37.80 26.76 -10.99
CA ARG A 782 36.80 25.69 -11.11
C ARG A 782 36.83 25.11 -12.52
N PRO A 783 37.85 24.31 -12.86
CA PRO A 783 37.92 23.65 -14.16
C PRO A 783 36.85 22.57 -14.29
N ALA A 784 36.22 22.48 -15.47
CA ALA A 784 35.42 21.32 -15.83
C ALA A 784 36.27 20.04 -15.95
N SER A 785 35.61 18.88 -15.88
CA SER A 785 36.24 17.56 -16.02
C SER A 785 35.66 16.82 -17.22
N PHE A 786 36.51 16.16 -17.99
CA PHE A 786 36.19 15.38 -19.20
C PHE A 786 36.96 14.03 -19.19
N VAL A 787 37.18 13.46 -18.01
CA VAL A 787 38.00 12.26 -17.85
C VAL A 787 37.39 11.10 -18.65
N GLN A 788 38.21 10.49 -19.51
CA GLN A 788 37.82 9.36 -20.37
C GLN A 788 36.61 9.65 -21.30
N ALA A 789 36.35 10.92 -21.61
CA ALA A 789 35.23 11.32 -22.49
C ALA A 789 35.51 11.04 -23.98
N GLN A 790 34.48 10.64 -24.73
CA GLN A 790 34.56 10.49 -26.19
C GLN A 790 34.31 11.83 -26.91
N LEU A 791 35.36 12.64 -27.10
CA LEU A 791 35.30 14.00 -27.65
C LEU A 791 35.78 14.09 -29.13
N SER A 792 35.68 13.00 -29.89
CA SER A 792 36.24 12.93 -31.24
C SER A 792 35.46 13.83 -32.20
N GLY A 793 36.14 14.71 -32.92
CA GLY A 793 35.52 15.67 -33.85
C GLY A 793 34.88 16.91 -33.21
N VAL A 794 34.94 17.05 -31.88
CA VAL A 794 34.38 18.21 -31.16
C VAL A 794 35.22 19.46 -31.43
N SER A 795 34.57 20.64 -31.42
CA SER A 795 35.22 21.94 -31.54
C SER A 795 35.36 22.62 -30.18
N PHE A 796 36.61 22.91 -29.80
CA PHE A 796 37.00 23.72 -28.65
C PHE A 796 37.77 24.99 -29.07
N VAL A 797 37.52 25.48 -30.28
CA VAL A 797 38.24 26.64 -30.84
C VAL A 797 38.15 27.85 -29.92
N ALA A 798 39.31 28.45 -29.63
CA ALA A 798 39.48 29.63 -28.80
C ALA A 798 38.92 29.51 -27.37
N LYS A 799 38.82 28.29 -26.83
CA LYS A 799 38.31 28.05 -25.47
C LYS A 799 39.36 28.18 -24.38
N ASP A 800 38.92 28.71 -23.24
CA ASP A 800 39.68 28.64 -22.00
C ASP A 800 39.42 27.27 -21.34
N LEU A 801 40.46 26.42 -21.38
CA LEU A 801 40.49 25.06 -20.86
C LEU A 801 41.59 24.91 -19.81
N ARG A 802 41.96 26.01 -19.13
CA ARG A 802 42.98 25.99 -18.09
C ARG A 802 42.62 25.04 -16.97
N GLU A 803 43.58 24.22 -16.56
CA GLU A 803 43.44 23.24 -15.47
C GLU A 803 42.31 22.20 -15.67
N VAL A 804 41.70 22.14 -16.87
CA VAL A 804 40.67 21.15 -17.22
C VAL A 804 41.29 19.76 -17.25
N ASP A 805 40.59 18.78 -16.67
CA ASP A 805 41.01 17.39 -16.70
C ASP A 805 40.40 16.65 -17.90
N LEU A 806 41.23 16.39 -18.91
CA LEU A 806 40.96 15.60 -20.12
C LEU A 806 41.70 14.25 -20.08
N SER A 807 42.11 13.76 -18.91
CA SER A 807 42.88 12.52 -18.79
C SER A 807 42.14 11.33 -19.42
N GLY A 808 42.81 10.63 -20.34
CA GLY A 808 42.25 9.50 -21.08
C GLY A 808 41.17 9.85 -22.11
N ALA A 809 40.89 11.14 -22.37
CA ALA A 809 39.87 11.55 -23.33
C ALA A 809 40.24 11.19 -24.79
N LEU A 810 39.24 10.90 -25.63
CA LEU A 810 39.40 10.63 -27.05
C LEU A 810 39.07 11.87 -27.89
N LEU A 811 40.08 12.69 -28.17
CA LEU A 811 40.01 13.93 -28.94
C LEU A 811 40.38 13.72 -30.42
N ILE A 812 40.08 12.55 -30.98
CA ILE A 812 40.49 12.19 -32.34
C ILE A 812 39.81 13.13 -33.34
N GLY A 813 40.60 13.86 -34.13
CA GLY A 813 40.07 14.84 -35.09
C GLY A 813 39.40 16.07 -34.48
N ALA A 814 39.54 16.29 -33.16
CA ALA A 814 38.99 17.48 -32.51
C ALA A 814 39.72 18.76 -32.94
N SER A 815 39.03 19.89 -32.94
CA SER A 815 39.60 21.20 -33.26
C SER A 815 39.80 22.01 -31.99
N LEU A 816 41.06 22.21 -31.59
CA LEU A 816 41.45 22.96 -30.39
C LEU A 816 42.08 24.31 -30.75
N VAL A 817 41.99 24.75 -32.00
CA VAL A 817 42.65 25.96 -32.53
C VAL A 817 42.52 27.16 -31.59
N GLU A 818 43.64 27.80 -31.26
CA GLU A 818 43.71 28.98 -30.38
C GLU A 818 43.17 28.79 -28.94
N SER A 819 42.96 27.54 -28.49
CA SER A 819 42.54 27.26 -27.11
C SER A 819 43.69 27.37 -26.09
N ASN A 820 43.31 27.58 -24.83
CA ASN A 820 44.23 27.68 -23.70
C ASN A 820 44.11 26.46 -22.79
N LEU A 821 45.07 25.53 -22.90
CA LEU A 821 45.18 24.31 -22.10
C LEU A 821 46.26 24.44 -21.00
N SER A 822 46.61 25.65 -20.56
CA SER A 822 47.68 25.77 -19.55
C SER A 822 47.29 25.09 -18.24
N GLY A 823 48.15 24.22 -17.72
CA GLY A 823 47.90 23.42 -16.51
C GLY A 823 46.91 22.27 -16.69
N ALA A 824 46.37 22.05 -17.90
CA ALA A 824 45.38 21.00 -18.13
C ALA A 824 45.96 19.58 -17.96
N GLY A 825 45.13 18.65 -17.47
CA GLY A 825 45.46 17.23 -17.39
C GLY A 825 45.07 16.51 -18.68
N LEU A 826 46.00 15.95 -19.41
CA LEU A 826 45.77 15.22 -20.67
C LEU A 826 46.48 13.86 -20.68
N ALA A 827 46.77 13.31 -19.50
CA ALA A 827 47.51 12.07 -19.39
C ALA A 827 46.75 10.93 -20.09
N ALA A 828 47.43 10.18 -20.95
CA ALA A 828 46.88 9.11 -21.79
C ALA A 828 45.73 9.53 -22.74
N ALA A 829 45.53 10.83 -23.00
CA ALA A 829 44.55 11.30 -23.97
C ALA A 829 44.97 10.98 -25.41
N SER A 830 44.00 10.73 -26.29
CA SER A 830 44.24 10.53 -27.73
C SER A 830 43.90 11.80 -28.50
N LEU A 831 44.92 12.52 -28.98
CA LEU A 831 44.84 13.73 -29.79
C LEU A 831 45.12 13.43 -31.27
N ARG A 832 44.89 12.18 -31.70
CA ARG A 832 45.22 11.75 -33.07
C ARG A 832 44.46 12.58 -34.10
N SER A 833 45.16 13.09 -35.10
CA SER A 833 44.56 13.96 -36.13
C SER A 833 43.86 15.22 -35.61
N ALA A 834 44.09 15.62 -34.36
CA ALA A 834 43.53 16.85 -33.82
C ALA A 834 44.21 18.09 -34.43
N ASP A 835 43.46 19.18 -34.57
CA ASP A 835 44.00 20.48 -34.96
C ASP A 835 44.41 21.28 -33.71
N LEU A 836 45.73 21.39 -33.51
CA LEU A 836 46.38 22.03 -32.36
C LEU A 836 47.04 23.36 -32.74
N THR A 837 46.56 24.00 -33.81
CA THR A 837 47.05 25.29 -34.28
C THR A 837 46.95 26.36 -33.19
N SER A 838 48.09 26.97 -32.83
CA SER A 838 48.22 28.02 -31.82
C SER A 838 47.63 27.71 -30.44
N VAL A 839 47.71 26.46 -29.98
CA VAL A 839 47.26 26.05 -28.64
C VAL A 839 48.31 26.35 -27.56
N ASN A 840 47.88 26.87 -26.41
CA ASN A 840 48.76 27.06 -25.25
C ASN A 840 48.75 25.83 -24.33
N PHE A 841 49.89 25.14 -24.22
CA PHE A 841 50.05 23.96 -23.35
C PHE A 841 50.88 24.21 -22.09
N ALA A 842 51.18 25.46 -21.71
CA ALA A 842 52.09 25.74 -20.60
C ALA A 842 51.67 25.01 -19.29
N GLY A 843 52.56 24.19 -18.73
CA GLY A 843 52.27 23.42 -17.51
C GLY A 843 51.30 22.24 -17.69
N ALA A 844 50.90 21.88 -18.92
CA ALA A 844 49.98 20.77 -19.15
C ALA A 844 50.66 19.41 -18.91
N ASN A 845 49.90 18.46 -18.34
CA ASN A 845 50.32 17.08 -18.17
C ASN A 845 49.89 16.26 -19.38
N LEU A 846 50.82 15.95 -20.28
CA LEU A 846 50.59 15.18 -21.51
C LEU A 846 51.24 13.79 -21.46
N ARG A 847 51.47 13.26 -20.24
CA ARG A 847 52.11 11.96 -20.04
C ARG A 847 51.34 10.86 -20.78
N ALA A 848 52.03 10.06 -21.59
CA ALA A 848 51.44 9.00 -22.40
C ALA A 848 50.34 9.43 -23.40
N ALA A 849 50.21 10.72 -23.71
CA ALA A 849 49.27 11.20 -24.72
C ALA A 849 49.69 10.79 -26.14
N ASP A 850 48.73 10.58 -27.03
CA ASP A 850 48.97 10.21 -28.43
C ASP A 850 48.66 11.37 -29.39
N PHE A 851 49.70 11.92 -30.00
CA PHE A 851 49.63 13.03 -30.96
C PHE A 851 49.69 12.57 -32.42
N SER A 852 49.56 11.28 -32.71
CA SER A 852 49.81 10.78 -34.06
C SER A 852 48.93 11.48 -35.10
N PHE A 853 49.54 12.01 -36.16
CA PHE A 853 48.87 12.79 -37.22
C PHE A 853 48.29 14.15 -36.80
N ALA A 854 48.55 14.64 -35.58
CA ALA A 854 48.08 15.97 -35.17
C ALA A 854 48.80 17.09 -35.93
N THR A 855 48.11 18.22 -36.15
CA THR A 855 48.66 19.38 -36.86
C THR A 855 48.96 20.52 -35.91
N PHE A 856 50.17 21.08 -36.00
CA PHE A 856 50.56 22.27 -35.26
C PHE A 856 50.97 23.40 -36.21
N ALA A 857 50.07 24.35 -36.44
CA ALA A 857 50.39 25.58 -37.14
C ALA A 857 50.48 26.78 -36.18
N SER A 858 51.23 27.81 -36.58
CA SER A 858 51.17 29.13 -35.95
C SER A 858 50.22 30.02 -36.78
N SER A 859 49.13 30.52 -36.20
CA SER A 859 48.21 31.45 -36.88
C SER A 859 48.80 32.86 -37.06
N GLY A 860 49.94 33.16 -36.43
CA GLY A 860 50.62 34.47 -36.53
C GLY A 860 49.86 35.64 -35.88
N THR A 861 48.70 35.36 -35.26
CA THR A 861 47.76 36.33 -34.69
C THR A 861 47.88 36.47 -33.18
N LEU A 862 48.49 35.51 -32.48
CA LEU A 862 48.65 35.53 -31.03
C LEU A 862 50.03 36.09 -30.64
N ALA A 863 50.05 36.94 -29.62
CA ALA A 863 51.30 37.44 -29.06
C ALA A 863 52.13 36.24 -28.55
N PRO A 864 53.45 36.18 -28.81
CA PRO A 864 54.30 35.12 -28.28
C PRO A 864 54.13 35.10 -26.77
N ILE A 865 53.97 33.91 -26.20
CA ILE A 865 53.81 33.70 -24.76
C ILE A 865 55.10 34.18 -24.08
N SER A 866 55.16 35.47 -23.73
CA SER A 866 56.30 36.09 -23.08
C SER A 866 56.30 35.71 -21.60
N GLY A 867 56.63 34.45 -21.35
CA GLY A 867 56.86 33.85 -20.04
C GLY A 867 58.21 33.15 -19.99
N GLY A 868 59.25 33.75 -20.59
CA GLY A 868 60.61 33.25 -20.52
C GLY A 868 61.17 33.38 -19.09
N VAL A 869 60.89 32.39 -18.25
CA VAL A 869 61.76 32.02 -17.13
C VAL A 869 62.60 30.85 -17.63
N GLY A 870 63.91 31.05 -17.70
CA GLY A 870 64.83 30.02 -18.19
C GLY A 870 64.66 28.70 -17.44
N CYS A 871 64.72 27.60 -18.18
CA CYS A 871 64.57 26.26 -17.64
C CYS A 871 65.67 25.95 -16.62
N THR A 872 65.31 25.97 -15.33
CA THR A 872 66.09 25.32 -14.29
C THR A 872 65.41 23.98 -13.97
N PRO A 873 66.11 22.84 -14.05
CA PRO A 873 65.58 21.55 -13.61
C PRO A 873 65.04 21.68 -12.18
N GLY A 874 63.75 21.39 -11.97
CA GLY A 874 63.07 21.50 -10.67
C GLY A 874 62.16 22.71 -10.45
N ALA A 875 61.99 23.63 -11.42
CA ALA A 875 60.95 24.67 -11.37
C ALA A 875 59.61 24.15 -11.93
N GLY A 876 59.00 23.19 -11.23
CA GLY A 876 57.87 22.36 -11.70
C GLY A 876 56.50 23.03 -11.86
N ALA A 877 56.39 24.33 -12.10
CA ALA A 877 55.08 25.01 -12.18
C ALA A 877 54.65 25.40 -13.61
N SER A 878 55.50 25.25 -14.63
CA SER A 878 55.18 25.66 -16.01
C SER A 878 55.73 24.73 -17.09
N ALA A 879 56.32 23.58 -16.73
CA ALA A 879 56.86 22.63 -17.69
C ALA A 879 55.76 21.74 -18.28
N VAL A 880 55.86 21.43 -19.58
CA VAL A 880 54.95 20.51 -20.27
C VAL A 880 55.49 19.08 -20.12
N ASP A 881 54.71 18.16 -19.54
CA ASP A 881 55.15 16.77 -19.32
C ASP A 881 54.76 15.87 -20.51
N LEU A 882 55.74 15.45 -21.31
CA LEU A 882 55.58 14.56 -22.48
C LEU A 882 56.13 13.15 -22.24
N ARG A 883 56.43 12.76 -20.99
CA ARG A 883 56.95 11.42 -20.69
C ARG A 883 55.99 10.33 -21.18
N GLY A 884 56.50 9.38 -21.95
CA GLY A 884 55.69 8.29 -22.52
C GLY A 884 54.78 8.69 -23.69
N ALA A 885 54.76 9.95 -24.12
CA ALA A 885 53.89 10.40 -25.21
C ALA A 885 54.30 9.81 -26.57
N GLN A 886 53.33 9.65 -27.48
CA GLN A 886 53.56 9.22 -28.87
C GLN A 886 53.45 10.42 -29.81
N LEU A 887 54.56 10.74 -30.50
CA LEU A 887 54.69 11.92 -31.37
C LEU A 887 54.85 11.55 -32.86
N SER A 888 54.74 10.26 -33.18
CA SER A 888 54.94 9.73 -34.53
C SER A 888 53.99 10.39 -35.54
N GLN A 889 54.51 10.84 -36.68
CA GLN A 889 53.70 11.42 -37.78
C GLN A 889 52.96 12.73 -37.44
N ALA A 890 53.27 13.37 -36.30
CA ALA A 890 52.81 14.73 -36.00
C ALA A 890 53.68 15.77 -36.73
N ASP A 891 53.07 16.87 -37.17
CA ASP A 891 53.77 18.00 -37.80
C ASP A 891 53.93 19.16 -36.81
N PHE A 892 55.13 19.30 -36.24
CA PHE A 892 55.52 20.39 -35.35
C PHE A 892 56.34 21.48 -36.07
N GLY A 893 56.48 21.48 -37.40
CA GLY A 893 57.42 22.35 -38.11
C GLY A 893 57.27 23.84 -37.80
N SER A 894 56.03 24.28 -37.51
CA SER A 894 55.68 25.65 -37.11
C SER A 894 55.39 25.85 -35.62
N ALA A 895 55.53 24.79 -34.80
CA ALA A 895 55.18 24.79 -33.37
C ALA A 895 56.31 25.33 -32.48
N VAL A 896 56.95 26.43 -32.86
CA VAL A 896 58.12 26.98 -32.12
C VAL A 896 57.73 27.31 -30.67
N ASP A 897 56.53 27.87 -30.45
CA ASP A 897 56.06 28.25 -29.12
C ASP A 897 55.76 27.05 -28.21
N PHE A 898 55.37 25.90 -28.78
CA PHE A 898 55.17 24.66 -28.04
C PHE A 898 56.48 24.15 -27.43
N PHE A 899 57.58 24.23 -28.19
CA PHE A 899 58.93 23.84 -27.75
C PHE A 899 59.76 24.96 -27.13
N ALA A 900 59.24 26.19 -27.08
CA ALA A 900 59.91 27.32 -26.44
C ALA A 900 59.79 27.31 -24.90
N GLY A 901 58.83 26.55 -24.36
CA GLY A 901 58.68 26.28 -22.93
C GLY A 901 59.56 25.11 -22.46
N CYS A 902 59.69 24.94 -21.14
CA CYS A 902 60.38 23.76 -20.59
C CYS A 902 59.53 22.51 -20.84
N ILE A 903 60.10 21.48 -21.44
CA ILE A 903 59.44 20.21 -21.72
C ILE A 903 60.16 19.11 -20.94
N GLU A 904 59.40 18.19 -20.35
CA GLU A 904 59.92 16.96 -19.74
C GLU A 904 59.68 15.78 -20.69
N VAL A 905 60.75 15.08 -21.11
CA VAL A 905 60.70 13.84 -21.90
C VAL A 905 61.57 12.77 -21.23
N ASP A 906 61.27 11.49 -21.48
CA ASP A 906 62.09 10.36 -21.03
C ASP A 906 62.25 9.30 -22.14
N GLU A 907 62.91 8.17 -21.81
CA GLU A 907 63.12 7.06 -22.75
C GLU A 907 61.83 6.38 -23.23
N THR A 908 60.69 6.68 -22.60
CA THR A 908 59.39 6.12 -22.97
C THR A 908 58.65 6.98 -23.99
N THR A 909 59.08 8.23 -24.24
CA THR A 909 58.55 9.09 -25.30
C THR A 909 58.97 8.56 -26.68
N THR A 910 58.01 8.36 -27.59
CA THR A 910 58.25 7.73 -28.91
C THR A 910 57.95 8.69 -30.06
N TYR A 911 58.71 8.60 -31.15
CA TYR A 911 58.50 9.34 -32.40
C TYR A 911 59.08 8.58 -33.59
N ASP A 912 58.63 8.90 -34.80
CA ASP A 912 59.16 8.36 -36.06
C ASP A 912 60.05 9.41 -36.73
N SER A 913 61.35 9.15 -36.80
CA SER A 913 62.35 10.08 -37.34
C SER A 913 62.16 10.40 -38.84
N GLU A 914 61.43 9.57 -39.59
CA GLU A 914 61.19 9.81 -41.02
C GLU A 914 59.95 10.67 -41.27
N THR A 915 58.99 10.67 -40.34
CA THR A 915 57.65 11.22 -40.57
C THR A 915 57.21 12.28 -39.58
N THR A 916 57.81 12.34 -38.39
CA THR A 916 57.61 13.44 -37.44
C THR A 916 58.45 14.65 -37.86
N VAL A 917 57.81 15.81 -38.00
CA VAL A 917 58.47 17.07 -38.38
C VAL A 917 58.68 17.91 -37.13
N PHE A 918 59.91 18.37 -36.87
CA PHE A 918 60.24 19.28 -35.77
C PHE A 918 60.61 20.69 -36.28
N PRO A 919 60.52 21.74 -35.45
CA PRO A 919 61.01 23.08 -35.81
C PRO A 919 62.49 23.09 -36.21
N GLU A 920 62.87 23.99 -37.12
CA GLU A 920 64.28 24.15 -37.52
C GLU A 920 65.18 24.42 -36.31
N GLY A 921 66.20 23.57 -36.12
CA GLY A 921 67.17 23.70 -35.03
C GLY A 921 66.81 22.95 -33.73
N PHE A 922 65.67 22.27 -33.68
CA PHE A 922 65.25 21.45 -32.54
C PHE A 922 65.48 19.95 -32.80
N THR A 923 65.97 19.22 -31.79
CA THR A 923 66.04 17.75 -31.81
C THR A 923 65.60 17.18 -30.47
N LEU A 924 64.67 16.22 -30.45
CA LEU A 924 64.20 15.63 -29.19
C LEU A 924 65.34 14.99 -28.37
N ALA A 925 66.36 14.45 -29.05
CA ALA A 925 67.53 13.84 -28.43
C ALA A 925 68.36 14.79 -27.55
N SER A 926 68.28 16.11 -27.75
CA SER A 926 68.99 17.09 -26.90
C SER A 926 68.28 17.39 -25.58
N GLU A 927 67.00 17.03 -25.47
CA GLU A 927 66.16 17.25 -24.28
C GLU A 927 66.03 16.00 -23.39
N MET A 928 66.42 14.83 -23.91
CA MET A 928 66.52 13.59 -23.12
C MET A 928 67.70 13.69 -22.17
N THR A 929 67.46 14.10 -20.92
CA THR A 929 68.51 14.20 -19.91
C THR A 929 68.95 12.81 -19.43
N ASP A 930 70.27 12.59 -19.39
CA ASP A 930 70.92 11.44 -18.76
C ASP A 930 70.50 11.33 -17.28
N LEU A 931 69.57 10.44 -16.95
CA LEU A 931 69.35 9.97 -15.58
C LEU A 931 70.45 8.97 -15.20
N ALA A 932 71.67 9.48 -15.01
CA ALA A 932 72.74 8.74 -14.37
C ALA A 932 72.64 8.88 -12.84
N GLU A 933 72.42 7.74 -12.18
CA GLU A 933 72.70 7.45 -10.77
C GLU A 933 72.03 8.34 -9.69
N SER A 934 70.81 7.97 -9.27
CA SER A 934 70.47 7.99 -7.85
C SER A 934 69.75 6.71 -7.47
N SER A 935 70.43 5.88 -6.70
CA SER A 935 69.89 4.71 -6.03
C SER A 935 68.81 5.12 -5.04
N ASP A 936 67.55 4.97 -5.42
CA ASP A 936 66.46 4.70 -4.48
C ASP A 936 65.44 3.82 -5.22
N GLU A 937 65.11 2.67 -4.61
CA GLU A 937 64.20 1.68 -5.15
C GLU A 937 62.82 2.30 -5.50
N PRO A 938 62.21 1.95 -6.64
CA PRO A 938 60.83 2.33 -6.91
C PRO A 938 59.91 1.47 -6.04
N THR A 939 59.31 2.09 -5.02
CA THR A 939 58.18 1.50 -4.32
C THR A 939 56.92 1.70 -5.17
N ASN A 940 56.35 0.59 -5.64
CA ASN A 940 54.99 0.42 -6.15
C ASN A 940 54.41 1.54 -7.03
N VAL A 941 54.62 1.42 -8.34
CA VAL A 941 53.64 1.87 -9.35
C VAL A 941 53.00 0.60 -9.92
N PRO A 942 51.66 0.47 -9.94
CA PRO A 942 51.01 -0.70 -10.52
C PRO A 942 51.27 -0.72 -12.03
N GLU A 943 51.79 -1.84 -12.53
CA GLU A 943 51.92 -2.10 -13.96
C GLU A 943 50.56 -1.95 -14.66
N PRO A 944 50.48 -1.34 -15.86
CA PRO A 944 49.33 -1.53 -16.73
C PRO A 944 49.40 -2.96 -17.26
N SER A 945 48.81 -3.90 -16.51
CA SER A 945 48.57 -5.26 -16.96
C SER A 945 47.47 -5.25 -18.04
N TRP A 946 47.82 -4.82 -19.24
CA TRP A 946 47.01 -5.11 -20.41
C TRP A 946 47.18 -6.60 -20.72
N SER A 947 46.30 -7.42 -20.14
CA SER A 947 46.02 -8.71 -20.73
C SER A 947 45.44 -8.47 -22.12
N LEU A 948 45.98 -9.15 -23.15
CA LEU A 948 45.44 -9.17 -24.51
C LEU A 948 43.94 -9.62 -24.57
N SER A 949 43.34 -10.01 -23.45
CA SER A 949 41.92 -10.30 -23.30
C SER A 949 41.01 -9.08 -23.08
N GLN A 950 41.53 -7.91 -22.68
CA GLN A 950 40.69 -6.71 -22.47
C GLN A 950 40.64 -5.76 -23.69
N ALA A 951 41.63 -5.80 -24.58
CA ALA A 951 41.58 -5.13 -25.88
C ALA A 951 40.63 -5.81 -26.90
N ALA A 952 40.19 -7.05 -26.63
CA ALA A 952 39.28 -7.80 -27.49
C ALA A 952 37.78 -7.52 -27.21
N ALA A 953 37.44 -6.88 -26.09
CA ALA A 953 36.04 -6.59 -25.73
C ALA A 953 35.44 -5.41 -26.51
N LEU A 954 36.25 -4.45 -26.97
CA LEU A 954 35.78 -3.34 -27.82
C LEU A 954 35.67 -3.69 -29.32
N VAL A 955 36.40 -4.72 -29.78
CA VAL A 955 36.32 -5.18 -31.18
C VAL A 955 35.15 -6.17 -31.41
N THR A 956 34.61 -6.77 -30.34
CA THR A 956 33.50 -7.72 -30.47
C THR A 956 32.12 -7.05 -30.49
N LEU A 957 31.98 -5.81 -30.01
CA LEU A 957 30.69 -5.08 -30.07
C LEU A 957 30.37 -4.50 -31.46
N VAL A 958 31.38 -4.28 -32.32
CA VAL A 958 31.19 -3.77 -33.69
C VAL A 958 30.79 -4.89 -34.69
N ILE A 959 30.91 -6.17 -34.33
CA ILE A 959 30.60 -7.29 -35.24
C ILE A 959 29.18 -7.87 -35.02
N LEU A 960 28.51 -7.62 -33.90
CA LEU A 960 27.11 -8.08 -33.71
C LEU A 960 26.04 -7.11 -34.24
N PHE A 961 26.37 -5.84 -34.54
CA PHE A 961 25.42 -4.91 -35.17
C PHE A 961 25.48 -4.85 -36.72
N ARG A 962 26.40 -5.58 -37.36
CA ARG A 962 26.49 -5.64 -38.84
C ARG A 962 25.83 -6.86 -39.50
N LYS A 963 25.09 -7.69 -38.76
CA LYS A 963 24.43 -8.89 -39.30
C LYS A 963 22.91 -8.89 -39.12
N ARG A 964 22.21 -7.81 -39.52
CA ARG A 964 20.80 -7.88 -39.96
C ARG A 964 20.34 -6.65 -40.77
N ARG A 965 21.08 -6.28 -41.82
CA ARG A 965 20.53 -5.49 -42.94
C ARG A 965 21.01 -6.04 -44.29
N LYS A 966 20.23 -6.99 -44.83
CA LYS A 966 19.83 -7.11 -46.25
C LYS A 966 19.14 -8.45 -46.45
N THR A 967 17.81 -8.44 -46.61
CA THR A 967 17.14 -8.82 -47.87
C THR A 967 15.62 -8.57 -47.77
N ARG A 968 15.16 -7.57 -48.53
CA ARG A 968 13.92 -7.51 -49.33
C ARG A 968 12.56 -7.79 -48.65
N SER A 969 11.78 -6.72 -48.51
CA SER A 969 10.40 -6.74 -49.00
C SER A 969 10.35 -6.87 -50.53
N PRO A 970 9.35 -7.56 -51.09
CA PRO A 970 8.68 -7.14 -52.31
C PRO A 970 7.29 -6.56 -51.97
N LEU A 971 6.81 -5.76 -52.90
CA LEU A 971 5.51 -5.11 -52.94
C LEU A 971 4.30 -6.06 -52.75
N SER A 972 3.17 -5.41 -52.44
CA SER A 972 1.77 -5.71 -52.80
C SER A 972 0.97 -6.65 -51.89
N GLY A 973 -0.23 -6.18 -51.53
CA GLY A 973 -1.29 -6.91 -50.84
C GLY A 973 -1.96 -6.07 -49.79
#